data_AF-A0A2X1MSF1-F1
#
_entry.id   AF-A0A2X1MSF1-F1
#
_cell.length_a   1.000
_cell.length_b   1.000
_cell.length_c   1.000
_cell.angle_alpha   90.00
_cell.angle_beta   90.00
_cell.angle_gamma   90.00
#
_symmetry.space_group_name_H-M   'P 1'
#
loop_
_entity.id
_entity.type
_entity.pdbx_description
1 polymer ?
#
loop_
_entity_poly.entity_id
_entity_poly.type
_entity_poly.pdbx_seq_one_letter_code
_entity_poly.pdbx_strand_id
1 'polypeptide(L)'
;MSLTLNKILVLCALLISAMLPGGSWAESAWQDSSDTVGEFNGTVPTADSASIPVYQGSVFLDPAKTHEVAFTAKPSEFSADISVSKLLVTNPQDREGDIISTPRWENQTPPTVSLVWADAATPDTLLDPQPVADRSFCAQGLAGRSLIAWAQPDPQQTMPLLYLLTSTGYPYESVLTLADQKVTLKIAPAQGDLISVSAAGYDESSGAAKTTVGGSITLTVTTKDCVGNVVGNIPFVIKRKDAENRQGVVNNTAPVKLGTTELTTTATEYRGTTDANGVATVTVTQANGPGVKTPLVASLAGIAQASETAVIFTVLTSPDVPQATMWGHMPDTLKARDYTFSRPKLAAEVDNEDGTVNDHNETWSTFTWSGADKHCDILPGMRQFGALATVVPTSVQDVAGWPMQGNFYWSSLAGMSGQHHAADVSNRSEAQKPDDTTFIVSCVDKEAPDVEPKLVLTPGSYDSTIKAMKVKVGEEASLRLTITDSKNNDQPLAYYYFSLHLDDGVNRKNQTDAAWETHPVQIDGGSNVRKVDAHTYEGITDANGEASLTLTQPGGVGVKTHITAKMRSDFTASDEKDVIFTVITSPDSDKARMWGHMLGIIEANNIFKRPRLADETDNELGAVRENNEDWALFDQNSSMQAECGLGHIPSQSSLHSLFAAHPANVIGTEYGWPTLQKAYLSAVEETSHASVNLATGNIDTYSGFKQNYLSCSGNEMVAQIAATTDHDVSTSSRAQAKVGETITMTVRTFNALNNAPVPYTAFTITKDMGKNRQGQSTGFDDPTRGAIEMNGTLYGTSQPSLVYAGTTDAQGFATVEIKQPQGVGLATPLNIAPVNSYIPNTVNYNVIFTTLTSPDAVGAQMWGHMDETITVDALTFARPRLAAEVSSPDGTLTENNEVWSRVSQANTSSTSKGGCGANMLPRRSQLNALYDANNGNVVQTVHGWPTQRQPYWSSSPADQVPHYYTIALDDGARTVGGSTAVYVSCLTTANNPASSITLEVVDPAQWNAAANAAKLKKGETLQVKVTVKDAQGNPLGDMPFTLKRGDGYTRSNENTLPVAVMRWLRQSLSTVAWRMKHR
;
A
#
# COMPACT_ATOMS: atom_id res chain seq x y z
N MET A 1 -32.83 -30.96 -51.63
CA MET A 1 -32.91 -29.77 -52.48
C MET A 1 -31.71 -29.84 -53.43
N SER A 2 -31.80 -29.72 -54.77
CA SER A 2 -32.55 -28.75 -55.61
C SER A 2 -31.90 -27.36 -55.56
N LEU A 3 -31.58 -26.63 -56.64
CA LEU A 3 -31.75 -26.75 -58.13
C LEU A 3 -30.68 -25.76 -58.77
N THR A 4 -30.14 -25.77 -60.00
CA THR A 4 -29.90 -26.74 -61.12
C THR A 4 -29.13 -26.04 -62.27
N LEU A 5 -28.34 -26.79 -63.09
CA LEU A 5 -27.91 -26.46 -64.48
C LEU A 5 -26.95 -25.24 -64.64
N ASN A 6 -26.24 -24.99 -65.76
CA ASN A 6 -26.13 -25.57 -67.13
C ASN A 6 -24.62 -25.58 -67.55
N LYS A 7 -24.05 -26.57 -68.27
CA LYS A 7 -24.03 -26.79 -69.75
C LYS A 7 -23.59 -25.56 -70.56
N ILE A 8 -22.48 -25.61 -71.32
CA ILE A 8 -22.39 -25.92 -72.78
C ILE A 8 -20.89 -25.78 -73.22
N LEU A 9 -20.28 -26.44 -74.23
CA LEU A 9 -20.57 -27.63 -75.07
C LEU A 9 -19.33 -27.93 -76.00
N VAL A 10 -19.13 -29.18 -76.48
CA VAL A 10 -18.46 -29.56 -77.78
C VAL A 10 -16.90 -29.46 -77.88
N LEU A 11 -16.12 -30.35 -78.53
CA LEU A 11 -16.38 -31.63 -79.25
C LEU A 11 -15.09 -32.48 -79.48
N CYS A 12 -15.21 -33.82 -79.55
CA CYS A 12 -14.33 -34.81 -80.24
C CYS A 12 -12.87 -35.04 -79.73
N ALA A 13 -12.26 -36.24 -79.87
CA ALA A 13 -12.74 -37.53 -80.42
C ALA A 13 -12.00 -38.77 -79.86
N LEU A 14 -12.75 -39.85 -79.54
CA LEU A 14 -12.58 -41.30 -79.85
C LEU A 14 -11.17 -41.99 -79.77
N LEU A 15 -10.97 -43.28 -79.40
CA LEU A 15 -11.81 -44.34 -78.78
C LEU A 15 -10.93 -45.50 -78.21
N ILE A 16 -11.31 -45.99 -77.02
CA ILE A 16 -11.60 -47.39 -76.59
C ILE A 16 -10.69 -48.61 -76.91
N SER A 17 -10.19 -49.20 -75.81
CA SER A 17 -10.26 -50.59 -75.31
C SER A 17 -10.32 -51.85 -76.21
N ALA A 18 -9.32 -52.72 -75.97
CA ALA A 18 -9.43 -54.10 -75.46
C ALA A 18 -9.94 -55.30 -76.32
N MET A 19 -9.39 -56.47 -75.93
CA MET A 19 -9.75 -57.87 -76.26
C MET A 19 -9.22 -58.51 -77.57
N LEU A 20 -8.56 -59.66 -77.37
CA LEU A 20 -8.32 -60.77 -78.31
C LEU A 20 -9.49 -61.78 -78.20
N PRO A 21 -9.60 -62.87 -79.01
CA PRO A 21 -8.80 -63.27 -80.19
C PRO A 21 -9.67 -63.57 -81.44
N GLY A 22 -9.05 -64.03 -82.53
CA GLY A 22 -9.74 -64.73 -83.62
C GLY A 22 -9.05 -64.57 -84.98
N GLY A 23 -8.92 -65.64 -85.76
CA GLY A 23 -8.31 -65.58 -87.09
C GLY A 23 -8.73 -66.73 -88.01
N SER A 24 -8.62 -66.54 -89.32
CA SER A 24 -8.85 -67.59 -90.32
C SER A 24 -8.23 -67.27 -91.69
N TRP A 25 -7.28 -68.13 -92.09
CA TRP A 25 -7.05 -68.67 -93.45
C TRP A 25 -7.25 -67.79 -94.70
N ALA A 26 -6.15 -67.59 -95.43
CA ALA A 26 -6.10 -67.53 -96.91
C ALA A 26 -4.75 -68.08 -97.39
N GLU A 27 -4.70 -68.71 -98.56
CA GLU A 27 -3.55 -69.52 -99.00
C GLU A 27 -2.55 -68.80 -99.93
N SER A 28 -1.34 -69.36 -99.96
CA SER A 28 -0.40 -69.51 -101.09
C SER A 28 0.73 -68.47 -101.24
N ALA A 29 1.96 -68.81 -101.69
CA ALA A 29 2.52 -70.09 -102.17
C ALA A 29 4.03 -70.26 -101.84
N TRP A 30 4.54 -71.47 -102.09
CA TRP A 30 5.93 -71.98 -101.97
C TRP A 30 7.13 -71.04 -102.28
N GLN A 31 8.18 -71.15 -101.46
CA GLN A 31 9.51 -71.64 -101.90
C GLN A 31 10.36 -72.14 -100.70
N ASP A 32 11.51 -72.78 -100.96
CA ASP A 32 12.18 -73.74 -100.06
C ASP A 32 13.72 -73.67 -100.11
N SER A 33 14.42 -73.79 -98.97
CA SER A 33 15.81 -74.29 -98.83
C SER A 33 16.31 -74.35 -97.35
N SER A 34 17.19 -75.31 -97.05
CA SER A 34 17.94 -75.57 -95.78
C SER A 34 18.88 -74.42 -95.31
N ASP A 35 19.37 -74.32 -94.07
CA ASP A 35 20.37 -75.21 -93.40
C ASP A 35 20.54 -74.99 -91.86
N THR A 36 21.71 -75.35 -91.26
CA THR A 36 21.88 -75.86 -89.89
C THR A 36 22.38 -74.90 -88.77
N VAL A 37 22.34 -75.42 -87.52
CA VAL A 37 22.66 -74.83 -86.19
C VAL A 37 24.07 -74.25 -85.97
N GLY A 38 24.17 -73.36 -84.96
CA GLY A 38 25.39 -72.91 -84.27
C GLY A 38 25.08 -72.35 -82.87
N GLU A 39 26.09 -72.26 -81.99
CA GLU A 39 25.97 -71.72 -80.62
C GLU A 39 25.97 -70.17 -80.60
N PHE A 40 25.30 -69.56 -79.61
CA PHE A 40 25.19 -68.10 -79.47
C PHE A 40 26.20 -67.54 -78.46
N ASN A 41 26.73 -66.35 -78.75
CA ASN A 41 27.77 -65.67 -78.00
C ASN A 41 27.24 -64.31 -77.51
N GLY A 42 26.79 -64.23 -76.25
CA GLY A 42 26.07 -63.09 -75.68
C GLY A 42 26.95 -61.98 -75.08
N THR A 43 26.31 -60.88 -74.69
CA THR A 43 26.95 -59.73 -74.03
C THR A 43 26.96 -59.81 -72.50
N VAL A 44 27.79 -58.98 -71.88
CA VAL A 44 27.93 -58.88 -70.42
C VAL A 44 26.65 -58.31 -69.81
N PRO A 45 26.06 -58.90 -68.75
CA PRO A 45 24.89 -58.32 -68.10
C PRO A 45 25.23 -56.95 -67.47
N THR A 46 24.34 -55.98 -67.62
CA THR A 46 24.54 -54.62 -67.11
C THR A 46 23.34 -54.13 -66.30
N ALA A 47 23.61 -53.28 -65.31
CA ALA A 47 22.63 -52.50 -64.57
C ALA A 47 23.30 -51.22 -64.08
N ASP A 48 22.54 -50.15 -63.90
CA ASP A 48 23.10 -48.83 -63.54
C ASP A 48 23.65 -48.81 -62.10
N SER A 49 23.02 -49.58 -61.20
CA SER A 49 23.45 -49.82 -59.81
C SER A 49 22.58 -50.91 -59.15
N ALA A 50 22.99 -51.37 -57.98
CA ALA A 50 22.09 -51.96 -57.00
C ALA A 50 21.94 -51.04 -55.77
N SER A 51 20.83 -51.15 -55.06
CA SER A 51 20.66 -50.52 -53.76
C SER A 51 20.11 -51.50 -52.73
N ILE A 52 20.36 -51.19 -51.46
CA ILE A 52 19.87 -51.96 -50.33
C ILE A 52 18.47 -51.42 -49.95
N PRO A 53 17.40 -52.23 -50.05
CA PRO A 53 16.05 -51.80 -49.69
C PRO A 53 15.91 -51.49 -48.19
N VAL A 54 15.24 -50.39 -47.88
CA VAL A 54 14.79 -50.05 -46.51
C VAL A 54 13.35 -50.56 -46.32
N TYR A 55 13.08 -51.06 -45.11
CA TYR A 55 11.78 -51.56 -44.67
C TYR A 55 11.32 -50.82 -43.41
N GLN A 56 10.01 -50.71 -43.21
CA GLN A 56 9.42 -50.54 -41.87
C GLN A 56 8.71 -51.85 -41.49
N GLY A 57 9.21 -52.53 -40.47
CA GLY A 57 8.83 -53.91 -40.15
C GLY A 57 9.07 -54.84 -41.34
N SER A 58 8.00 -55.33 -41.95
CA SER A 58 8.03 -56.17 -43.17
C SER A 58 7.58 -55.43 -44.45
N VAL A 59 7.28 -54.13 -44.37
CA VAL A 59 6.81 -53.33 -45.50
C VAL A 59 8.00 -52.67 -46.20
N PHE A 60 8.17 -52.96 -47.50
CA PHE A 60 9.19 -52.32 -48.33
C PHE A 60 8.87 -50.85 -48.59
N LEU A 61 9.84 -49.97 -48.38
CA LEU A 61 9.68 -48.53 -48.57
C LEU A 61 10.26 -48.10 -49.92
N ASP A 62 9.41 -48.09 -50.94
CA ASP A 62 9.71 -47.63 -52.31
C ASP A 62 10.37 -46.23 -52.31
N PRO A 63 11.67 -46.10 -52.67
CA PRO A 63 12.38 -44.83 -52.57
C PRO A 63 11.93 -43.77 -53.57
N ALA A 64 11.14 -44.13 -54.59
CA ALA A 64 10.51 -43.17 -55.50
C ALA A 64 9.26 -42.47 -54.90
N LYS A 65 8.92 -42.76 -53.64
CA LYS A 65 7.75 -42.25 -52.93
C LYS A 65 8.10 -41.71 -51.55
N THR A 66 7.31 -40.74 -51.10
CA THR A 66 7.27 -40.32 -49.69
C THR A 66 6.34 -41.26 -48.92
N HIS A 67 6.80 -41.79 -47.79
CA HIS A 67 6.00 -42.65 -46.91
C HIS A 67 5.53 -41.87 -45.68
N GLU A 68 4.26 -41.98 -45.32
CA GLU A 68 3.70 -41.40 -44.11
C GLU A 68 3.98 -42.33 -42.92
N VAL A 69 4.71 -41.83 -41.92
CA VAL A 69 5.16 -42.61 -40.75
C VAL A 69 4.45 -42.11 -39.50
N ALA A 70 3.94 -43.03 -38.68
CA ALA A 70 3.28 -42.66 -37.42
C ALA A 70 4.25 -41.93 -36.46
N PHE A 71 3.77 -40.89 -35.78
CA PHE A 71 4.59 -40.11 -34.82
C PHE A 71 5.08 -40.95 -33.62
N THR A 72 4.40 -42.06 -33.33
CA THR A 72 4.77 -43.08 -32.34
C THR A 72 5.82 -44.07 -32.82
N ALA A 73 6.09 -44.16 -34.13
CA ALA A 73 7.06 -45.08 -34.70
C ALA A 73 8.47 -44.78 -34.20
N LYS A 74 9.29 -45.82 -34.08
CA LYS A 74 10.69 -45.77 -33.63
C LYS A 74 11.65 -46.03 -34.78
N PRO A 75 12.89 -45.48 -34.77
CA PRO A 75 13.92 -45.89 -35.72
C PRO A 75 14.24 -47.40 -35.66
N SER A 76 14.05 -48.08 -34.52
CA SER A 76 14.20 -49.55 -34.40
C SER A 76 13.10 -50.37 -35.10
N GLU A 77 12.04 -49.73 -35.61
CA GLU A 77 11.07 -50.39 -36.52
C GLU A 77 11.57 -50.43 -37.97
N PHE A 78 12.65 -49.73 -38.30
CA PHE A 78 13.19 -49.66 -39.64
C PHE A 78 14.41 -50.58 -39.78
N SER A 79 14.52 -51.25 -40.92
CA SER A 79 15.61 -52.18 -41.20
C SER A 79 16.07 -52.13 -42.65
N ALA A 80 17.26 -52.66 -42.92
CA ALA A 80 17.82 -52.82 -44.26
C ALA A 80 17.99 -54.32 -44.56
N ASP A 81 17.52 -54.79 -45.72
CA ASP A 81 17.71 -56.20 -46.12
C ASP A 81 18.80 -56.33 -47.20
N ILE A 82 19.93 -56.91 -46.78
CA ILE A 82 21.11 -57.18 -47.61
C ILE A 82 21.05 -58.52 -48.35
N SER A 83 19.95 -59.27 -48.20
CA SER A 83 19.68 -60.50 -48.93
C SER A 83 19.65 -60.24 -50.43
N VAL A 84 20.46 -60.99 -51.20
CA VAL A 84 20.62 -60.75 -52.65
C VAL A 84 19.32 -60.87 -53.46
N SER A 85 18.33 -61.60 -52.95
CA SER A 85 16.98 -61.71 -53.53
C SER A 85 16.05 -60.52 -53.22
N LYS A 86 16.57 -59.49 -52.53
CA LYS A 86 15.85 -58.26 -52.15
C LYS A 86 16.52 -56.99 -52.67
N LEU A 87 17.84 -57.01 -52.93
CA LEU A 87 18.59 -55.90 -53.51
C LEU A 87 17.90 -55.39 -54.78
N LEU A 88 17.72 -54.06 -54.86
CA LEU A 88 17.00 -53.42 -55.96
C LEU A 88 18.00 -53.12 -57.08
N VAL A 89 17.99 -53.93 -58.13
CA VAL A 89 18.82 -53.71 -59.32
C VAL A 89 18.14 -52.68 -60.21
N THR A 90 18.82 -51.55 -60.47
CA THR A 90 18.30 -50.42 -61.25
C THR A 90 18.62 -50.59 -62.73
N ASN A 91 17.60 -50.51 -63.58
CA ASN A 91 17.69 -50.69 -65.04
C ASN A 91 18.55 -51.90 -65.46
N PRO A 92 18.24 -53.13 -65.01
CA PRO A 92 18.90 -54.33 -65.52
C PRO A 92 18.66 -54.44 -67.04
N GLN A 93 19.71 -54.24 -67.81
CA GLN A 93 19.71 -54.35 -69.27
C GLN A 93 20.53 -55.55 -69.72
N ASP A 94 19.87 -56.32 -70.58
CA ASP A 94 20.45 -57.25 -71.52
C ASP A 94 19.97 -56.84 -72.93
N ARG A 95 20.74 -57.18 -73.96
CA ARG A 95 20.48 -56.83 -75.37
C ARG A 95 20.03 -58.01 -76.23
N GLU A 96 20.19 -59.25 -75.78
CA GLU A 96 20.01 -60.44 -76.61
C GLU A 96 18.86 -61.39 -76.17
N GLY A 97 18.24 -61.18 -75.00
CA GLY A 97 17.12 -61.98 -74.46
C GLY A 97 17.51 -62.92 -73.30
N ASP A 98 18.64 -62.66 -72.66
CA ASP A 98 19.25 -63.45 -71.59
C ASP A 98 18.48 -63.31 -70.26
N ILE A 99 18.29 -64.41 -69.53
CA ILE A 99 17.61 -64.35 -68.23
C ILE A 99 18.60 -63.88 -67.16
N ILE A 100 18.45 -62.63 -66.73
CA ILE A 100 19.13 -62.07 -65.57
C ILE A 100 18.62 -62.76 -64.30
N SER A 101 19.57 -63.26 -63.51
CA SER A 101 19.35 -64.04 -62.30
C SER A 101 19.70 -63.24 -61.04
N THR A 102 19.41 -63.79 -59.87
CA THR A 102 19.63 -63.10 -58.59
C THR A 102 21.12 -62.75 -58.39
N PRO A 103 21.45 -61.50 -57.96
CA PRO A 103 22.83 -61.11 -57.65
C PRO A 103 23.52 -62.01 -56.61
N ARG A 104 24.84 -61.87 -56.46
CA ARG A 104 25.65 -62.65 -55.52
C ARG A 104 26.75 -61.78 -54.91
N TRP A 105 26.83 -61.75 -53.58
CA TRP A 105 27.98 -61.16 -52.89
C TRP A 105 29.25 -61.99 -53.12
N GLU A 106 30.40 -61.33 -53.18
CA GLU A 106 31.71 -61.94 -53.16
C GLU A 106 31.85 -62.88 -51.96
N ASN A 107 32.31 -64.12 -52.22
CA ASN A 107 32.38 -65.19 -51.21
C ASN A 107 31.07 -65.41 -50.43
N GLN A 108 29.92 -65.07 -51.02
CA GLN A 108 28.57 -65.09 -50.42
C GLN A 108 28.45 -64.30 -49.10
N THR A 109 29.38 -63.39 -48.82
CA THR A 109 29.47 -62.66 -47.54
C THR A 109 29.00 -61.22 -47.73
N PRO A 110 27.83 -60.82 -47.22
CA PRO A 110 27.32 -59.45 -47.38
C PRO A 110 28.04 -58.46 -46.44
N PRO A 111 28.00 -57.15 -46.74
CA PRO A 111 28.55 -56.12 -45.85
C PRO A 111 27.68 -55.90 -44.61
N THR A 112 28.29 -55.44 -43.52
CA THR A 112 27.56 -54.90 -42.36
C THR A 112 26.96 -53.56 -42.74
N VAL A 113 25.69 -53.31 -42.39
CA VAL A 113 24.95 -52.08 -42.75
C VAL A 113 24.22 -51.50 -41.54
N SER A 114 24.00 -50.19 -41.55
CA SER A 114 23.21 -49.45 -40.56
C SER A 114 22.28 -48.45 -41.26
N LEU A 115 21.19 -48.04 -40.61
CA LEU A 115 20.32 -46.97 -41.13
C LEU A 115 20.75 -45.61 -40.58
N VAL A 116 21.05 -44.68 -41.49
CA VAL A 116 21.41 -43.29 -41.17
C VAL A 116 20.34 -42.31 -41.63
N TRP A 117 20.24 -41.18 -40.94
CA TRP A 117 19.11 -40.26 -41.00
C TRP A 117 19.56 -38.81 -41.23
N ALA A 118 18.83 -38.08 -42.08
CA ALA A 118 18.98 -36.64 -42.34
C ALA A 118 17.60 -35.99 -42.48
N ASP A 119 17.51 -34.65 -42.42
CA ASP A 119 16.29 -33.96 -42.86
C ASP A 119 16.19 -33.99 -44.40
N ALA A 120 14.99 -34.17 -44.94
CA ALA A 120 14.75 -34.12 -46.39
C ALA A 120 15.07 -32.74 -47.01
N ALA A 121 15.16 -31.69 -46.19
CA ALA A 121 15.56 -30.34 -46.62
C ALA A 121 17.08 -30.15 -46.73
N THR A 122 17.87 -31.00 -46.06
CA THR A 122 19.35 -30.97 -46.07
C THR A 122 19.88 -32.40 -46.18
N PRO A 123 19.60 -33.12 -47.30
CA PRO A 123 19.72 -34.58 -47.37
C PRO A 123 21.16 -35.12 -47.30
N ASP A 124 22.16 -34.26 -47.39
CA ASP A 124 23.58 -34.63 -47.32
C ASP A 124 24.23 -34.24 -45.97
N THR A 125 23.45 -33.66 -45.06
CA THR A 125 23.84 -33.38 -43.66
C THR A 125 23.13 -34.37 -42.74
N LEU A 126 23.88 -35.30 -42.16
CA LEU A 126 23.35 -36.23 -41.15
C LEU A 126 22.82 -35.48 -39.92
N LEU A 127 21.74 -35.99 -39.33
CA LEU A 127 21.28 -35.52 -38.01
C LEU A 127 22.38 -35.74 -36.96
N ASP A 128 22.69 -34.69 -36.19
CA ASP A 128 23.57 -34.75 -35.03
C ASP A 128 22.81 -34.30 -33.77
N PRO A 129 22.56 -35.19 -32.78
CA PRO A 129 22.83 -36.64 -32.81
C PRO A 129 21.88 -37.39 -33.76
N GLN A 130 22.29 -38.59 -34.19
CA GLN A 130 21.41 -39.53 -34.90
C GLN A 130 20.24 -39.99 -34.01
N PRO A 131 19.06 -40.31 -34.59
CA PRO A 131 17.90 -40.79 -33.84
C PRO A 131 18.18 -42.05 -32.99
N VAL A 132 17.85 -42.00 -31.71
CA VAL A 132 17.98 -43.12 -30.77
C VAL A 132 16.97 -44.20 -31.13
N ALA A 133 17.46 -45.42 -31.40
CA ALA A 133 16.72 -46.54 -31.94
C ALA A 133 15.37 -46.79 -31.23
N ASP A 134 15.36 -46.88 -29.90
CA ASP A 134 14.17 -47.31 -29.15
C ASP A 134 13.22 -46.19 -28.68
N ARG A 135 13.46 -44.93 -29.09
CA ARG A 135 12.58 -43.81 -28.81
C ARG A 135 11.74 -43.47 -30.04
N SER A 136 10.46 -43.13 -29.86
CA SER A 136 9.62 -42.71 -30.98
C SER A 136 10.11 -41.40 -31.59
N PHE A 137 9.86 -41.17 -32.88
CA PHE A 137 10.24 -39.91 -33.55
C PHE A 137 9.67 -38.69 -32.80
N CYS A 138 8.43 -38.75 -32.34
CA CYS A 138 7.84 -37.68 -31.55
C CYS A 138 8.55 -37.44 -30.20
N ALA A 139 8.92 -38.48 -29.47
CA ALA A 139 9.67 -38.37 -28.21
C ALA A 139 11.13 -37.88 -28.41
N GLN A 140 11.54 -37.63 -29.66
CA GLN A 140 12.83 -37.07 -30.06
C GLN A 140 12.69 -35.71 -30.77
N GLY A 141 11.50 -35.09 -30.76
CA GLY A 141 11.27 -33.81 -31.43
C GLY A 141 11.21 -33.89 -32.96
N LEU A 142 10.99 -35.09 -33.51
CA LEU A 142 10.98 -35.35 -34.96
C LEU A 142 9.56 -35.51 -35.57
N ALA A 143 8.51 -35.38 -34.76
CA ALA A 143 7.12 -35.35 -35.27
C ALA A 143 6.90 -34.17 -36.22
N GLY A 144 6.14 -34.38 -37.30
CA GLY A 144 5.86 -33.38 -38.33
C GLY A 144 7.03 -33.08 -39.29
N ARG A 145 8.23 -33.63 -39.07
CA ARG A 145 9.38 -33.45 -39.99
C ARG A 145 9.28 -34.42 -41.17
N SER A 146 9.81 -33.98 -42.31
CA SER A 146 10.19 -34.88 -43.41
C SER A 146 11.66 -35.25 -43.25
N LEU A 147 11.92 -36.49 -42.87
CA LEU A 147 13.25 -37.07 -42.80
C LEU A 147 13.56 -37.84 -44.09
N ILE A 148 14.83 -38.17 -44.28
CA ILE A 148 15.24 -39.26 -45.18
C ILE A 148 16.04 -40.30 -44.40
N ALA A 149 15.94 -41.56 -44.83
CA ALA A 149 16.72 -42.68 -44.30
C ALA A 149 17.29 -43.53 -45.43
N TRP A 150 18.50 -44.06 -45.24
CA TRP A 150 19.10 -45.04 -46.15
C TRP A 150 20.03 -46.01 -45.41
N ALA A 151 20.28 -47.15 -46.03
CA ALA A 151 21.22 -48.13 -45.54
C ALA A 151 22.65 -47.74 -45.95
N GLN A 152 23.47 -47.38 -44.97
CA GLN A 152 24.88 -47.10 -45.16
C GLN A 152 25.71 -48.32 -44.69
N PRO A 153 26.54 -48.92 -45.55
CA PRO A 153 27.52 -49.93 -45.15
C PRO A 153 28.54 -49.36 -44.14
N ASP A 154 29.09 -50.22 -43.27
CA ASP A 154 30.12 -49.83 -42.31
C ASP A 154 31.37 -49.27 -43.05
N PRO A 155 31.72 -47.98 -42.88
CA PRO A 155 32.85 -47.37 -43.58
C PRO A 155 34.22 -47.88 -43.10
N GLN A 156 34.29 -48.71 -42.06
CA GLN A 156 35.50 -49.39 -41.61
C GLN A 156 35.63 -50.81 -42.19
N GLN A 157 34.59 -51.37 -42.81
CA GLN A 157 34.63 -52.69 -43.45
C GLN A 157 35.12 -52.60 -44.89
N THR A 158 36.05 -53.48 -45.29
CA THR A 158 36.40 -53.67 -46.71
C THR A 158 35.18 -54.21 -47.47
N MET A 159 34.70 -53.44 -48.45
CA MET A 159 33.44 -53.73 -49.13
C MET A 159 33.58 -54.95 -50.06
N PRO A 160 32.77 -56.02 -49.89
CA PRO A 160 32.74 -57.15 -50.80
C PRO A 160 32.12 -56.73 -52.14
N LEU A 161 32.62 -57.27 -53.25
CA LEU A 161 32.03 -57.01 -54.57
C LEU A 161 30.62 -57.63 -54.67
N LEU A 162 29.71 -56.92 -55.35
CA LEU A 162 28.40 -57.47 -55.73
C LEU A 162 28.44 -57.87 -57.20
N TYR A 163 28.03 -59.10 -57.50
CA TYR A 163 27.97 -59.61 -58.87
C TYR A 163 26.53 -59.70 -59.36
N LEU A 164 26.26 -59.08 -60.52
CA LEU A 164 25.07 -59.35 -61.34
C LEU A 164 25.35 -60.58 -62.21
N LEU A 165 24.34 -61.44 -62.43
CA LEU A 165 24.52 -62.78 -63.01
C LEU A 165 23.47 -63.09 -64.09
N THR A 166 23.87 -63.72 -65.20
CA THR A 166 22.93 -64.32 -66.19
C THR A 166 22.99 -65.85 -66.16
N SER A 167 21.88 -66.50 -66.53
CA SER A 167 21.78 -67.97 -66.55
C SER A 167 22.08 -68.61 -67.91
N THR A 168 22.33 -67.82 -68.96
CA THR A 168 22.33 -68.31 -70.36
C THR A 168 23.46 -67.78 -71.25
N GLY A 169 24.08 -66.64 -70.95
CA GLY A 169 25.23 -66.08 -71.69
C GLY A 169 26.60 -66.21 -71.00
N TYR A 170 27.66 -65.85 -71.73
CA TYR A 170 29.04 -65.78 -71.20
C TYR A 170 29.76 -64.51 -71.71
N PRO A 171 30.42 -63.71 -70.85
CA PRO A 171 30.67 -63.95 -69.42
C PRO A 171 29.40 -63.77 -68.58
N TYR A 172 29.17 -64.74 -67.70
CA TYR A 172 27.92 -64.89 -66.94
C TYR A 172 27.80 -63.94 -65.74
N GLU A 173 28.83 -63.15 -65.43
CA GLU A 173 28.82 -62.22 -64.29
C GLU A 173 29.53 -60.88 -64.54
N SER A 174 29.05 -59.84 -63.87
CA SER A 174 29.62 -58.48 -63.89
C SER A 174 29.56 -57.84 -62.50
N VAL A 175 30.49 -56.93 -62.20
CA VAL A 175 30.51 -56.21 -60.91
C VAL A 175 29.51 -55.05 -60.96
N LEU A 176 28.64 -55.00 -59.95
CA LEU A 176 27.59 -53.99 -59.81
C LEU A 176 27.89 -53.07 -58.62
N THR A 177 27.79 -51.76 -58.83
CA THR A 177 28.00 -50.74 -57.81
C THR A 177 26.80 -50.62 -56.86
N LEU A 178 27.06 -50.44 -55.57
CA LEU A 178 26.03 -49.98 -54.64
C LEU A 178 25.78 -48.48 -54.81
N ALA A 179 24.50 -48.08 -54.74
CA ALA A 179 24.06 -46.69 -54.69
C ALA A 179 23.20 -46.41 -53.44
N ASP A 180 23.47 -45.28 -52.77
CA ASP A 180 22.72 -44.80 -51.60
C ASP A 180 21.31 -44.35 -52.02
N GLN A 181 20.31 -45.23 -51.84
CA GLN A 181 18.93 -44.91 -52.20
C GLN A 181 18.14 -44.35 -51.01
N LYS A 182 18.08 -43.01 -50.95
CA LYS A 182 17.46 -42.23 -49.88
C LYS A 182 15.93 -42.32 -49.93
N VAL A 183 15.32 -42.95 -48.92
CA VAL A 183 13.86 -43.04 -48.75
C VAL A 183 13.35 -41.81 -48.00
N THR A 184 12.33 -41.12 -48.54
CA THR A 184 11.70 -39.98 -47.86
C THR A 184 10.59 -40.43 -46.91
N LEU A 185 10.71 -40.03 -45.64
CA LEU A 185 9.83 -40.42 -44.54
C LEU A 185 9.20 -39.18 -43.90
N LYS A 186 7.90 -39.00 -44.11
CA LYS A 186 7.13 -37.89 -43.54
C LYS A 186 6.53 -38.35 -42.21
N ILE A 187 7.11 -37.90 -41.10
CA ILE A 187 6.63 -38.22 -39.77
C ILE A 187 5.34 -37.43 -39.50
N ALA A 188 4.27 -38.10 -39.08
CA ALA A 188 3.03 -37.45 -38.69
C ALA A 188 3.25 -36.43 -37.56
N PRO A 189 2.40 -35.38 -37.45
CA PRO A 189 2.40 -34.50 -36.29
C PRO A 189 1.96 -35.25 -35.01
N ALA A 190 2.32 -34.71 -33.85
CA ALA A 190 1.79 -35.17 -32.56
C ALA A 190 0.28 -34.88 -32.44
N GLN A 191 -0.43 -35.60 -31.57
CA GLN A 191 -1.88 -35.41 -31.37
C GLN A 191 -2.24 -34.27 -30.40
N GLY A 192 -1.25 -33.70 -29.70
CA GLY A 192 -1.40 -32.53 -28.83
C GLY A 192 -0.05 -31.91 -28.49
N ASP A 193 -0.07 -30.74 -27.84
CA ASP A 193 1.16 -30.01 -27.52
C ASP A 193 1.98 -30.66 -26.39
N LEU A 194 3.26 -30.91 -26.64
CA LEU A 194 4.19 -31.52 -25.68
C LEU A 194 4.50 -30.60 -24.48
N ILE A 195 4.26 -29.30 -24.64
CA ILE A 195 4.35 -28.29 -23.58
C ILE A 195 3.24 -27.26 -23.76
N SER A 196 2.60 -26.87 -22.65
CA SER A 196 1.66 -25.75 -22.60
C SER A 196 1.97 -24.86 -21.40
N VAL A 197 2.09 -23.55 -21.60
CA VAL A 197 2.20 -22.56 -20.52
C VAL A 197 0.93 -21.72 -20.44
N SER A 198 0.44 -21.49 -19.23
CA SER A 198 -0.67 -20.58 -18.96
C SER A 198 -0.34 -19.64 -17.80
N ALA A 199 -0.89 -18.43 -17.82
CA ALA A 199 -0.72 -17.46 -16.75
C ALA A 199 -2.00 -17.36 -15.90
N ALA A 200 -1.87 -17.37 -14.58
CA ALA A 200 -3.00 -17.15 -13.67
C ALA A 200 -3.53 -15.72 -13.84
N GLY A 201 -4.84 -15.57 -14.05
CA GLY A 201 -5.47 -14.27 -14.33
C GLY A 201 -5.28 -13.78 -15.77
N TYR A 202 -5.06 -14.68 -16.73
CA TYR A 202 -5.05 -14.34 -18.16
C TYR A 202 -6.42 -13.82 -18.62
N ASP A 203 -6.41 -12.67 -19.29
CA ASP A 203 -7.55 -12.01 -19.91
C ASP A 203 -7.37 -12.03 -21.44
N GLU A 204 -8.42 -12.44 -22.15
CA GLU A 204 -8.42 -12.55 -23.61
C GLU A 204 -8.45 -11.17 -24.31
N SER A 205 -8.95 -10.12 -23.66
CA SER A 205 -9.12 -8.79 -24.26
C SER A 205 -7.82 -7.99 -24.33
N SER A 206 -6.99 -8.03 -23.28
CA SER A 206 -5.58 -7.57 -23.33
C SER A 206 -4.63 -8.64 -23.89
N GLY A 207 -5.07 -9.91 -23.95
CA GLY A 207 -4.29 -11.05 -24.41
C GLY A 207 -3.05 -11.31 -23.54
N ALA A 208 -3.20 -11.22 -22.23
CA ALA A 208 -2.16 -11.39 -21.22
C ALA A 208 -2.76 -11.63 -19.83
N ALA A 209 -1.97 -12.10 -18.87
CA ALA A 209 -2.31 -11.93 -17.45
C ALA A 209 -1.90 -10.54 -16.95
N LYS A 210 -2.82 -9.83 -16.29
CA LYS A 210 -2.62 -8.47 -15.78
C LYS A 210 -2.53 -8.44 -14.25
N THR A 211 -1.53 -7.75 -13.72
CA THR A 211 -1.41 -7.39 -12.30
C THR A 211 -0.76 -6.00 -12.17
N THR A 212 -0.64 -5.45 -10.96
CA THR A 212 0.07 -4.18 -10.73
C THR A 212 1.58 -4.41 -10.61
N VAL A 213 2.38 -3.37 -10.90
CA VAL A 213 3.81 -3.36 -10.58
C VAL A 213 4.03 -3.68 -9.09
N GLY A 214 5.07 -4.47 -8.78
CA GLY A 214 5.30 -5.03 -7.44
C GLY A 214 4.42 -6.24 -7.08
N GLY A 215 3.34 -6.51 -7.83
CA GLY A 215 2.55 -7.73 -7.74
C GLY A 215 3.27 -8.97 -8.30
N SER A 216 2.55 -10.10 -8.37
CA SER A 216 3.09 -11.35 -8.91
C SER A 216 2.06 -12.15 -9.71
N ILE A 217 2.48 -12.73 -10.83
CA ILE A 217 1.69 -13.64 -11.66
C ILE A 217 2.28 -15.04 -11.52
N THR A 218 1.42 -16.06 -11.35
CA THR A 218 1.87 -17.46 -11.39
C THR A 218 1.70 -18.01 -12.80
N LEU A 219 2.81 -18.41 -13.44
CA LEU A 219 2.77 -19.25 -14.63
C LEU A 219 2.61 -20.71 -14.21
N THR A 220 1.82 -21.46 -14.96
CA THR A 220 1.72 -22.91 -14.88
C THR A 220 2.25 -23.50 -16.19
N VAL A 221 3.37 -24.22 -16.11
CA VAL A 221 3.91 -25.00 -17.23
C VAL A 221 3.45 -26.45 -17.05
N THR A 222 2.83 -27.03 -18.07
CA THR A 222 2.42 -28.44 -18.11
C THR A 222 3.13 -29.14 -19.27
N THR A 223 3.76 -30.28 -18.99
CA THR A 223 4.45 -31.11 -19.99
C THR A 223 3.67 -32.38 -20.30
N LYS A 224 3.64 -32.80 -21.56
CA LYS A 224 2.79 -33.90 -22.05
C LYS A 224 3.52 -34.85 -22.98
N ASP A 225 2.97 -36.05 -23.13
CA ASP A 225 3.34 -36.98 -24.20
C ASP A 225 2.67 -36.62 -25.54
N CYS A 226 3.08 -37.34 -26.58
CA CYS A 226 2.62 -37.16 -27.96
C CYS A 226 1.13 -37.51 -28.20
N VAL A 227 0.45 -38.10 -27.22
CA VAL A 227 -0.98 -38.46 -27.23
C VAL A 227 -1.79 -37.44 -26.41
N GLY A 228 -1.13 -36.57 -25.64
CA GLY A 228 -1.73 -35.51 -24.83
C GLY A 228 -1.84 -35.83 -23.33
N ASN A 229 -1.32 -36.97 -22.86
CA ASN A 229 -1.28 -37.29 -21.43
C ASN A 229 -0.21 -36.45 -20.73
N VAL A 230 -0.42 -36.06 -19.49
CA VAL A 230 0.55 -35.24 -18.73
C VAL A 230 1.72 -36.10 -18.22
N VAL A 231 2.95 -35.60 -18.33
CA VAL A 231 4.21 -36.34 -18.02
C VAL A 231 5.10 -35.52 -17.08
N GLY A 232 5.51 -36.15 -15.98
CA GLY A 232 6.33 -35.56 -14.92
C GLY A 232 7.84 -35.57 -15.13
N ASN A 233 8.54 -34.73 -14.34
CA ASN A 233 10.00 -34.62 -14.27
C ASN A 233 10.69 -34.19 -15.59
N ILE A 234 10.00 -33.38 -16.42
CA ILE A 234 10.51 -32.93 -17.72
C ILE A 234 11.15 -31.54 -17.58
N PRO A 235 12.41 -31.34 -18.01
CA PRO A 235 13.06 -30.03 -17.99
C PRO A 235 12.57 -29.13 -19.12
N PHE A 236 12.36 -27.85 -18.82
CA PHE A 236 11.88 -26.83 -19.75
C PHE A 236 12.66 -25.52 -19.62
N VAL A 237 12.55 -24.67 -20.65
CA VAL A 237 13.14 -23.33 -20.73
C VAL A 237 12.02 -22.31 -20.89
N ILE A 238 12.15 -21.12 -20.30
CA ILE A 238 11.31 -19.96 -20.63
C ILE A 238 12.22 -18.79 -21.07
N LYS A 239 11.89 -18.19 -22.21
CA LYS A 239 12.46 -16.93 -22.72
C LYS A 239 11.38 -15.85 -22.78
N ARG A 240 11.80 -14.59 -22.86
CA ARG A 240 10.91 -13.48 -23.24
C ARG A 240 11.09 -13.09 -24.71
N LYS A 241 10.05 -12.54 -25.32
CA LYS A 241 10.19 -11.66 -26.49
C LYS A 241 10.53 -10.24 -26.04
N ASP A 242 10.62 -9.31 -26.98
CA ASP A 242 10.58 -7.88 -26.68
C ASP A 242 9.30 -7.51 -25.91
N ALA A 243 9.43 -6.58 -24.98
CA ALA A 243 8.31 -6.07 -24.21
C ALA A 243 7.76 -4.81 -24.89
N GLU A 244 6.45 -4.74 -25.09
CA GLU A 244 5.78 -3.68 -25.85
C GLU A 244 4.88 -2.83 -24.95
N ASN A 245 4.83 -1.53 -25.22
CA ASN A 245 3.83 -0.65 -24.60
C ASN A 245 2.42 -0.89 -25.20
N ARG A 246 1.43 -0.08 -24.82
CA ARG A 246 0.03 -0.27 -25.28
C ARG A 246 -0.14 0.06 -26.77
N GLN A 247 0.77 0.85 -27.34
CA GLN A 247 0.80 1.26 -28.75
C GLN A 247 1.77 0.41 -29.61
N GLY A 248 2.26 -0.72 -29.10
CA GLY A 248 3.14 -1.64 -29.84
C GLY A 248 4.60 -1.15 -29.99
N VAL A 249 5.02 -0.14 -29.25
CA VAL A 249 6.41 0.34 -29.24
C VAL A 249 7.22 -0.47 -28.22
N VAL A 250 8.36 -1.01 -28.64
CA VAL A 250 9.25 -1.82 -27.78
C VAL A 250 9.87 -0.97 -26.67
N ASN A 251 9.65 -1.36 -25.42
CA ASN A 251 10.29 -0.81 -24.23
C ASN A 251 10.74 -1.96 -23.30
N ASN A 252 11.99 -2.37 -23.46
CA ASN A 252 12.63 -3.45 -22.70
C ASN A 252 13.17 -3.04 -21.31
N THR A 253 12.78 -1.87 -20.79
CA THR A 253 13.28 -1.34 -19.51
C THR A 253 12.71 -2.12 -18.33
N ALA A 254 13.53 -2.31 -17.28
CA ALA A 254 13.16 -3.02 -16.04
C ALA A 254 12.54 -4.42 -16.30
N PRO A 255 13.32 -5.41 -16.77
CA PRO A 255 12.85 -6.71 -17.22
C PRO A 255 12.07 -7.51 -16.15
N VAL A 256 11.22 -8.43 -16.61
CA VAL A 256 10.51 -9.38 -15.74
C VAL A 256 11.45 -10.43 -15.14
N LYS A 257 11.14 -10.86 -13.92
CA LYS A 257 11.90 -11.85 -13.16
C LYS A 257 11.06 -13.11 -12.92
N LEU A 258 11.61 -14.27 -13.28
CA LEU A 258 11.01 -15.59 -13.08
C LEU A 258 11.73 -16.29 -11.92
N GLY A 259 11.08 -16.38 -10.76
CA GLY A 259 11.69 -16.85 -9.52
C GLY A 259 12.93 -16.03 -9.14
N THR A 260 14.11 -16.62 -9.30
CA THR A 260 15.40 -15.95 -9.08
C THR A 260 15.99 -15.31 -10.35
N THR A 261 15.57 -15.70 -11.55
CA THR A 261 16.20 -15.32 -12.82
C THR A 261 15.53 -14.09 -13.43
N GLU A 262 16.29 -13.01 -13.60
CA GLU A 262 15.85 -11.81 -14.32
C GLU A 262 16.07 -11.98 -15.84
N LEU A 263 15.01 -11.83 -16.65
CA LEU A 263 15.10 -12.02 -18.10
C LEU A 263 15.59 -10.74 -18.80
N THR A 264 16.85 -10.38 -18.56
CA THR A 264 17.46 -9.14 -19.08
C THR A 264 17.36 -8.97 -20.60
N THR A 265 17.55 -10.06 -21.36
CA THR A 265 17.49 -10.07 -22.83
C THR A 265 16.52 -11.13 -23.35
N THR A 266 16.16 -11.06 -24.63
CA THR A 266 15.40 -12.12 -25.32
C THR A 266 16.17 -13.44 -25.46
N ALA A 267 17.50 -13.41 -25.28
CA ALA A 267 18.33 -14.61 -25.20
C ALA A 267 18.41 -15.21 -23.78
N THR A 268 18.05 -14.46 -22.73
CA THR A 268 18.15 -14.90 -21.33
C THR A 268 17.13 -16.01 -21.03
N GLU A 269 17.57 -17.05 -20.32
CA GLU A 269 16.79 -18.27 -20.07
C GLU A 269 16.48 -18.47 -18.59
N TYR A 270 15.20 -18.53 -18.24
CA TYR A 270 14.77 -19.26 -17.05
C TYR A 270 14.75 -20.76 -17.37
N ARG A 271 15.17 -21.60 -16.42
CA ARG A 271 15.24 -23.05 -16.56
C ARG A 271 14.54 -23.71 -15.36
N GLY A 272 13.66 -24.66 -15.64
CA GLY A 272 12.89 -25.38 -14.63
C GLY A 272 12.63 -26.84 -15.02
N THR A 273 11.97 -27.58 -14.14
CA THR A 273 11.58 -28.97 -14.35
C THR A 273 10.17 -29.16 -13.78
N THR A 274 9.30 -29.89 -14.48
CA THR A 274 7.97 -30.23 -13.96
C THR A 274 8.03 -31.24 -12.82
N ASP A 275 7.04 -31.21 -11.94
CA ASP A 275 6.93 -32.14 -10.81
C ASP A 275 6.57 -33.57 -11.27
N ALA A 276 6.34 -34.49 -10.33
CA ALA A 276 5.91 -35.85 -10.64
C ALA A 276 4.54 -35.94 -11.36
N ASN A 277 3.72 -34.88 -11.28
CA ASN A 277 2.42 -34.76 -11.93
C ASN A 277 2.51 -34.04 -13.30
N GLY A 278 3.71 -33.64 -13.75
CA GLY A 278 3.92 -32.94 -15.02
C GLY A 278 3.55 -31.47 -15.01
N VAL A 279 3.54 -30.83 -13.84
CA VAL A 279 3.22 -29.41 -13.66
C VAL A 279 4.39 -28.69 -12.97
N ALA A 280 4.68 -27.46 -13.38
CA ALA A 280 5.54 -26.53 -12.64
C ALA A 280 4.85 -25.17 -12.49
N THR A 281 4.88 -24.61 -11.28
CA THR A 281 4.45 -23.24 -11.01
C THR A 281 5.64 -22.31 -10.91
N VAL A 282 5.68 -21.25 -11.74
CA VAL A 282 6.77 -20.26 -11.75
C VAL A 282 6.20 -18.88 -11.45
N THR A 283 6.64 -18.26 -10.35
CA THR A 283 6.25 -16.89 -10.00
C THR A 283 7.00 -15.89 -10.87
N VAL A 284 6.27 -14.98 -11.52
CA VAL A 284 6.77 -13.83 -12.27
C VAL A 284 6.55 -12.57 -11.46
N THR A 285 7.57 -11.71 -11.36
CA THR A 285 7.48 -10.37 -10.76
C THR A 285 8.15 -9.31 -11.63
N GLN A 286 7.71 -8.07 -11.50
CA GLN A 286 8.34 -6.90 -12.10
C GLN A 286 8.23 -5.75 -11.09
N ALA A 287 9.32 -5.43 -10.39
CA ALA A 287 9.30 -4.52 -9.24
C ALA A 287 9.20 -3.04 -9.65
N ASN A 288 9.84 -2.67 -10.77
CA ASN A 288 9.92 -1.30 -11.30
C ASN A 288 9.46 -1.25 -12.77
N GLY A 289 8.44 -2.04 -13.13
CA GLY A 289 8.01 -2.21 -14.52
C GLY A 289 7.40 -0.93 -15.12
N PRO A 290 7.68 -0.59 -16.39
CA PRO A 290 7.20 0.66 -17.00
C PRO A 290 5.76 0.60 -17.55
N GLY A 291 4.99 -0.47 -17.30
CA GLY A 291 3.66 -0.65 -17.89
C GLY A 291 3.70 -1.27 -19.28
N VAL A 292 4.31 -2.45 -19.41
CA VAL A 292 4.53 -3.14 -20.70
C VAL A 292 3.98 -4.56 -20.71
N LYS A 293 3.56 -5.02 -21.88
CA LYS A 293 3.21 -6.39 -22.19
C LYS A 293 4.47 -7.16 -22.56
N THR A 294 4.81 -8.18 -21.78
CA THR A 294 5.96 -9.06 -22.03
C THR A 294 5.47 -10.46 -22.44
N PRO A 295 5.64 -10.88 -23.69
CA PRO A 295 5.39 -12.26 -24.10
C PRO A 295 6.48 -13.20 -23.58
N LEU A 296 6.06 -14.36 -23.06
CA LEU A 296 6.89 -15.39 -22.45
C LEU A 296 6.67 -16.72 -23.16
N VAL A 297 7.74 -17.26 -23.73
CA VAL A 297 7.75 -18.45 -24.58
C VAL A 297 8.40 -19.60 -23.80
N ALA A 298 7.64 -20.64 -23.52
CA ALA A 298 8.09 -21.87 -22.88
C ALA A 298 8.38 -22.96 -23.94
N SER A 299 9.53 -23.62 -23.86
CA SER A 299 9.92 -24.70 -24.78
C SER A 299 10.67 -25.84 -24.08
N LEU A 300 10.78 -26.98 -24.79
CA LEU A 300 11.52 -28.16 -24.34
C LEU A 300 12.88 -28.22 -25.04
N ALA A 301 13.91 -28.65 -24.31
CA ALA A 301 15.27 -28.70 -24.85
C ALA A 301 15.38 -29.71 -26.01
N GLY A 302 15.83 -29.23 -27.18
CA GLY A 302 15.96 -30.03 -28.40
C GLY A 302 14.67 -30.23 -29.21
N ILE A 303 13.56 -29.61 -28.81
CA ILE A 303 12.25 -29.74 -29.49
C ILE A 303 11.83 -28.38 -30.02
N ALA A 304 11.40 -28.33 -31.30
CA ALA A 304 11.03 -27.07 -31.97
C ALA A 304 9.67 -26.50 -31.52
N GLN A 305 8.81 -27.30 -30.88
CA GLN A 305 7.53 -26.86 -30.34
C GLN A 305 7.73 -26.01 -29.08
N ALA A 306 6.99 -24.90 -29.04
CA ALA A 306 6.93 -23.99 -27.90
C ALA A 306 5.48 -23.56 -27.65
N SER A 307 5.21 -23.08 -26.45
CA SER A 307 3.92 -22.50 -26.05
C SER A 307 4.16 -21.09 -25.51
N GLU A 308 3.23 -20.18 -25.73
CA GLU A 308 3.40 -18.76 -25.43
C GLU A 308 2.21 -18.21 -24.62
N THR A 309 2.53 -17.37 -23.64
CA THR A 309 1.58 -16.55 -22.89
C THR A 309 2.18 -15.15 -22.73
N ALA A 310 1.41 -14.16 -22.31
CA ALA A 310 1.94 -12.84 -21.98
C ALA A 310 1.59 -12.41 -20.55
N VAL A 311 2.40 -11.51 -20.01
CA VAL A 311 2.19 -10.85 -18.70
C VAL A 311 2.25 -9.33 -18.85
N ILE A 312 1.44 -8.63 -18.07
CA ILE A 312 1.41 -7.17 -17.95
C ILE A 312 1.48 -6.82 -16.46
N PHE A 313 2.44 -5.97 -16.11
CA PHE A 313 2.52 -5.31 -14.81
C PHE A 313 2.21 -3.83 -15.00
N THR A 314 1.02 -3.39 -14.58
CA THR A 314 0.54 -2.02 -14.88
C THR A 314 1.03 -0.97 -13.90
N VAL A 315 1.33 0.20 -14.43
CA VAL A 315 1.73 1.41 -13.68
C VAL A 315 0.51 2.22 -13.28
N LEU A 316 0.60 2.91 -12.14
CA LEU A 316 -0.47 3.78 -11.64
C LEU A 316 -0.57 5.07 -12.45
N THR A 317 0.55 5.54 -13.00
CA THR A 317 0.69 6.82 -13.71
C THR A 317 0.21 6.83 -15.16
N SER A 318 -0.44 5.75 -15.63
CA SER A 318 -1.08 5.67 -16.94
C SER A 318 -2.54 5.22 -16.80
N PRO A 319 -3.48 5.79 -17.56
CA PRO A 319 -4.89 5.39 -17.54
C PRO A 319 -5.16 4.10 -18.30
N ASP A 320 -6.22 3.37 -17.94
CA ASP A 320 -6.57 2.11 -18.60
C ASP A 320 -7.43 2.28 -19.88
N VAL A 321 -7.13 3.33 -20.66
CA VAL A 321 -7.83 3.63 -21.92
C VAL A 321 -7.00 3.21 -23.14
N PRO A 322 -7.62 2.86 -24.29
CA PRO A 322 -6.90 2.49 -25.51
C PRO A 322 -5.91 3.54 -26.04
N GLN A 323 -6.14 4.82 -25.74
CA GLN A 323 -5.29 5.94 -26.12
C GLN A 323 -4.01 6.08 -25.27
N ALA A 324 -3.92 5.40 -24.12
CA ALA A 324 -2.74 5.46 -23.26
C ALA A 324 -1.52 4.82 -23.95
N THR A 325 -0.35 5.39 -23.71
CA THR A 325 0.95 4.94 -24.25
C THR A 325 1.38 3.65 -23.58
N MET A 326 1.23 3.56 -22.25
CA MET A 326 1.62 2.42 -21.43
C MET A 326 0.39 1.65 -20.92
N TRP A 327 0.62 0.43 -20.42
CA TRP A 327 -0.42 -0.37 -19.79
C TRP A 327 -0.70 0.12 -18.37
N GLY A 328 -1.83 0.83 -18.25
CA GLY A 328 -2.21 1.60 -17.06
C GLY A 328 -3.19 0.91 -16.09
N HIS A 329 -3.33 1.53 -14.92
CA HIS A 329 -4.45 1.33 -13.98
C HIS A 329 -4.79 2.59 -13.16
N MET A 330 -4.47 3.79 -13.66
CA MET A 330 -4.91 5.06 -13.08
C MET A 330 -6.43 5.08 -12.89
N PRO A 331 -6.96 5.45 -11.72
CA PRO A 331 -8.39 5.66 -11.54
C PRO A 331 -8.88 6.85 -12.39
N ASP A 332 -9.95 6.65 -13.16
CA ASP A 332 -10.58 7.72 -13.95
C ASP A 332 -11.19 8.84 -13.09
N THR A 333 -11.50 8.56 -11.83
CA THR A 333 -11.96 9.56 -10.85
C THR A 333 -11.34 9.37 -9.47
N LEU A 334 -11.17 10.48 -8.75
CA LEU A 334 -10.78 10.50 -7.34
C LEU A 334 -11.89 11.18 -6.54
N LYS A 335 -12.55 10.43 -5.65
CA LYS A 335 -13.59 10.98 -4.77
C LYS A 335 -12.95 11.61 -3.53
N ALA A 336 -13.24 12.89 -3.30
CA ALA A 336 -12.74 13.66 -2.18
C ALA A 336 -13.91 14.34 -1.46
N ARG A 337 -14.19 13.88 -0.22
CA ARG A 337 -15.44 14.18 0.50
C ARG A 337 -16.66 13.90 -0.38
N ASP A 338 -17.48 14.90 -0.67
CA ASP A 338 -18.70 14.75 -1.47
C ASP A 338 -18.49 15.07 -2.96
N TYR A 339 -17.29 15.49 -3.35
CA TYR A 339 -16.92 15.82 -4.73
C TYR A 339 -16.25 14.63 -5.42
N THR A 340 -16.49 14.48 -6.71
CA THR A 340 -15.84 13.49 -7.57
C THR A 340 -15.01 14.23 -8.62
N PHE A 341 -13.69 14.13 -8.53
CA PHE A 341 -12.77 14.73 -9.49
C PHE A 341 -12.54 13.77 -10.65
N SER A 342 -12.55 14.24 -11.89
CA SER A 342 -12.07 13.48 -13.04
C SER A 342 -10.55 13.56 -13.14
N ARG A 343 -9.90 12.47 -13.55
CA ARG A 343 -8.48 12.55 -13.92
C ARG A 343 -8.29 13.51 -15.11
N PRO A 344 -7.10 14.12 -15.26
CA PRO A 344 -6.73 14.82 -16.49
C PRO A 344 -6.86 13.94 -17.74
N LYS A 345 -6.97 14.61 -18.90
CA LYS A 345 -7.08 13.97 -20.20
C LYS A 345 -5.73 13.88 -20.92
N LEU A 346 -5.53 12.78 -21.63
CA LEU A 346 -4.47 12.66 -22.62
C LEU A 346 -4.79 13.55 -23.82
N ALA A 347 -3.76 14.02 -24.52
CA ALA A 347 -3.94 14.79 -25.76
C ALA A 347 -4.78 14.04 -26.82
N ALA A 348 -4.71 12.71 -26.82
CA ALA A 348 -5.50 11.85 -27.71
C ALA A 348 -6.94 11.55 -27.22
N GLU A 349 -7.39 12.14 -26.09
CA GLU A 349 -8.78 12.02 -25.58
C GLU A 349 -9.65 13.26 -25.86
N VAL A 350 -9.09 14.34 -26.41
CA VAL A 350 -9.76 15.64 -26.61
C VAL A 350 -9.42 16.24 -27.98
N ASP A 351 -10.09 17.34 -28.33
CA ASP A 351 -9.85 18.15 -29.53
C ASP A 351 -9.84 19.67 -29.24
N ASN A 352 -9.70 20.04 -27.95
CA ASN A 352 -9.95 21.38 -27.42
C ASN A 352 -8.83 21.92 -26.51
N GLU A 353 -7.67 21.27 -26.48
CA GLU A 353 -6.50 21.67 -25.70
C GLU A 353 -5.77 22.89 -26.28
N ASP A 354 -5.21 23.73 -25.41
CA ASP A 354 -4.36 24.87 -25.81
C ASP A 354 -2.86 24.47 -25.88
N GLY A 355 -2.51 23.29 -25.36
CA GLY A 355 -1.14 22.78 -25.32
C GLY A 355 -1.07 21.34 -24.81
N THR A 356 0.16 20.82 -24.69
CA THR A 356 0.42 19.47 -24.18
C THR A 356 1.66 19.43 -23.28
N VAL A 357 1.74 18.41 -22.41
CA VAL A 357 2.91 18.09 -21.59
C VAL A 357 3.14 16.59 -21.53
N ASN A 358 4.41 16.16 -21.55
CA ASN A 358 4.78 14.77 -21.35
C ASN A 358 5.08 14.51 -19.87
N ASP A 359 4.41 13.53 -19.25
CA ASP A 359 4.65 13.09 -17.89
C ASP A 359 4.48 11.57 -17.79
N HIS A 360 5.39 10.88 -17.10
CA HIS A 360 5.40 9.42 -16.90
C HIS A 360 5.24 8.54 -18.17
N ASN A 361 5.76 9.01 -19.31
CA ASN A 361 5.64 8.41 -20.65
C ASN A 361 4.26 8.55 -21.31
N GLU A 362 3.39 9.42 -20.79
CA GLU A 362 2.10 9.79 -21.36
C GLU A 362 2.10 11.27 -21.80
N THR A 363 1.31 11.61 -22.83
CA THR A 363 1.13 12.99 -23.31
C THR A 363 -0.24 13.53 -22.88
N TRP A 364 -0.23 14.50 -21.99
CA TRP A 364 -1.39 15.09 -21.33
C TRP A 364 -1.78 16.43 -21.96
N SER A 365 -3.08 16.74 -21.96
CA SER A 365 -3.62 18.02 -22.42
C SER A 365 -3.37 19.12 -21.40
N THR A 366 -3.06 20.31 -21.88
CA THR A 366 -2.96 21.53 -21.06
C THR A 366 -3.80 22.64 -21.67
N PHE A 367 -4.30 23.52 -20.81
CA PHE A 367 -5.31 24.52 -21.16
C PHE A 367 -4.94 25.88 -20.57
N THR A 368 -5.19 26.95 -21.31
CA THR A 368 -5.32 28.31 -20.74
C THR A 368 -6.46 28.32 -19.72
N TRP A 369 -6.56 29.36 -18.88
CA TRP A 369 -7.69 29.43 -17.95
C TRP A 369 -9.03 29.38 -18.69
N SER A 370 -9.15 30.12 -19.80
CA SER A 370 -10.35 30.11 -20.62
C SER A 370 -10.58 28.80 -21.38
N GLY A 371 -9.53 28.00 -21.61
CA GLY A 371 -9.65 26.65 -22.17
C GLY A 371 -10.17 25.66 -21.12
N ALA A 372 -9.66 25.76 -19.88
CA ALA A 372 -10.06 24.93 -18.75
C ALA A 372 -11.54 25.11 -18.39
N ASP A 373 -12.00 26.37 -18.33
CA ASP A 373 -13.39 26.77 -18.08
C ASP A 373 -14.37 26.29 -19.17
N LYS A 374 -13.89 26.04 -20.40
CA LYS A 374 -14.69 25.43 -21.49
C LYS A 374 -14.57 23.91 -21.57
N HIS A 375 -13.49 23.33 -21.06
CA HIS A 375 -13.24 21.89 -21.08
C HIS A 375 -14.02 21.15 -20.00
N CYS A 376 -14.16 21.76 -18.82
CA CYS A 376 -14.96 21.22 -17.73
C CYS A 376 -16.39 21.74 -17.79
N ASP A 377 -17.38 20.86 -17.56
CA ASP A 377 -18.74 21.29 -17.21
C ASP A 377 -18.72 22.21 -15.97
N ILE A 378 -17.82 21.91 -15.01
CA ILE A 378 -17.56 22.70 -13.81
C ILE A 378 -16.05 22.66 -13.51
N LEU A 379 -15.38 23.81 -13.63
CA LEU A 379 -13.98 23.99 -13.22
C LEU A 379 -13.91 24.16 -11.68
N PRO A 380 -13.13 23.36 -10.93
CA PRO A 380 -13.15 23.40 -9.47
C PRO A 380 -12.58 24.71 -8.92
N GLY A 381 -13.18 25.27 -7.88
CA GLY A 381 -12.63 26.38 -7.10
C GLY A 381 -11.73 25.89 -5.97
N MET A 382 -11.11 26.82 -5.22
CA MET A 382 -10.17 26.47 -4.14
C MET A 382 -10.75 25.50 -3.11
N ARG A 383 -11.99 25.68 -2.65
CA ARG A 383 -12.64 24.77 -1.68
C ARG A 383 -12.65 23.30 -2.16
N GLN A 384 -12.85 23.08 -3.46
CA GLN A 384 -12.83 21.74 -4.04
C GLN A 384 -11.40 21.17 -4.01
N PHE A 385 -10.38 21.93 -4.44
CA PHE A 385 -8.98 21.52 -4.28
C PHE A 385 -8.58 21.29 -2.81
N GLY A 386 -9.17 22.05 -1.88
CA GLY A 386 -9.01 21.85 -0.45
C GLY A 386 -9.54 20.49 0.00
N ALA A 387 -10.72 20.09 -0.48
CA ALA A 387 -11.23 18.74 -0.26
C ALA A 387 -10.35 17.66 -0.93
N LEU A 388 -9.80 17.91 -2.13
CA LEU A 388 -8.86 17.00 -2.80
C LEU A 388 -7.59 16.75 -1.96
N ALA A 389 -7.04 17.80 -1.35
CA ALA A 389 -5.89 17.73 -0.44
C ALA A 389 -6.13 16.90 0.84
N THR A 390 -7.35 16.41 1.09
CA THR A 390 -7.69 15.51 2.22
C THR A 390 -7.47 14.04 1.91
N VAL A 391 -7.63 13.66 0.64
CA VAL A 391 -7.37 12.30 0.14
C VAL A 391 -5.98 12.20 -0.51
N VAL A 392 -5.33 13.33 -0.76
CA VAL A 392 -3.94 13.44 -1.24
C VAL A 392 -2.99 13.85 -0.10
N PRO A 393 -2.39 12.89 0.65
CA PRO A 393 -1.46 13.19 1.74
C PRO A 393 -0.02 13.53 1.30
N THR A 394 0.39 13.17 0.08
CA THR A 394 1.73 13.51 -0.47
C THR A 394 1.60 14.28 -1.78
N SER A 395 1.26 13.60 -2.87
CA SER A 395 1.05 14.18 -4.19
C SER A 395 -0.06 13.42 -4.93
N VAL A 396 -0.78 14.09 -5.84
CA VAL A 396 -1.85 13.42 -6.59
C VAL A 396 -1.29 12.34 -7.54
N GLN A 397 0.00 12.43 -7.86
CA GLN A 397 0.77 11.44 -8.62
C GLN A 397 1.05 10.16 -7.82
N ASP A 398 1.46 10.24 -6.54
CA ASP A 398 1.65 9.05 -5.70
C ASP A 398 0.32 8.32 -5.43
N VAL A 399 -0.74 9.11 -5.24
CA VAL A 399 -2.02 8.66 -4.67
C VAL A 399 -2.96 8.12 -5.75
N ALA A 400 -2.99 8.78 -6.90
CA ALA A 400 -3.89 8.45 -8.01
C ALA A 400 -3.18 8.37 -9.36
N GLY A 401 -1.85 8.55 -9.43
CA GLY A 401 -1.09 8.48 -10.68
C GLY A 401 -1.15 9.73 -11.56
N TRP A 402 -1.93 10.74 -11.18
CA TRP A 402 -2.23 11.85 -12.08
C TRP A 402 -0.98 12.72 -12.38
N PRO A 403 -0.88 13.30 -13.58
CA PRO A 403 0.29 14.08 -14.01
C PRO A 403 0.44 15.40 -13.23
N MET A 404 1.67 15.92 -13.14
CA MET A 404 2.01 17.10 -12.33
C MET A 404 3.04 18.03 -13.01
N GLN A 405 2.60 18.75 -14.04
CA GLN A 405 3.42 19.80 -14.67
C GLN A 405 3.60 21.00 -13.74
N GLY A 406 4.78 21.13 -13.12
CA GLY A 406 5.08 22.26 -12.23
C GLY A 406 4.12 22.36 -11.04
N ASN A 407 3.52 21.24 -10.64
CA ASN A 407 2.56 21.06 -9.56
C ASN A 407 1.20 21.78 -9.66
N PHE A 408 0.96 22.67 -10.64
CA PHE A 408 -0.25 23.50 -10.67
C PHE A 408 -1.37 22.94 -11.55
N TYR A 409 -2.59 22.89 -11.00
CA TYR A 409 -3.85 22.64 -11.70
C TYR A 409 -4.71 23.93 -11.71
N TRP A 410 -5.41 24.22 -12.81
CA TRP A 410 -6.28 25.40 -12.89
C TRP A 410 -7.48 25.32 -11.93
N SER A 411 -7.96 26.50 -11.48
CA SER A 411 -9.19 26.64 -10.71
C SER A 411 -10.06 27.79 -11.23
N SER A 412 -11.33 27.81 -10.85
CA SER A 412 -12.29 28.89 -11.16
C SER A 412 -12.16 30.13 -10.25
N LEU A 413 -11.24 30.15 -9.27
CA LEU A 413 -11.06 31.31 -8.40
C LEU A 413 -10.35 32.47 -9.14
N ALA A 414 -11.06 33.57 -9.33
CA ALA A 414 -10.53 34.82 -9.90
C ALA A 414 -9.42 35.44 -9.03
N GLY A 415 -8.40 36.00 -9.67
CA GLY A 415 -7.29 36.72 -9.04
C GLY A 415 -7.30 38.21 -9.36
N MET A 416 -6.11 38.80 -9.53
CA MET A 416 -5.97 40.13 -10.13
C MET A 416 -6.45 40.12 -11.60
N SER A 417 -6.78 41.30 -12.17
CA SER A 417 -7.23 41.43 -13.57
C SER A 417 -6.29 40.72 -14.56
N GLY A 418 -6.79 39.71 -15.27
CA GLY A 418 -6.03 38.89 -16.21
C GLY A 418 -5.25 37.72 -15.56
N GLN A 419 -5.61 37.35 -14.34
CA GLN A 419 -5.04 36.22 -13.60
C GLN A 419 -6.12 35.46 -12.82
N HIS A 420 -5.95 34.15 -12.73
CA HIS A 420 -6.73 33.26 -11.86
C HIS A 420 -5.81 32.49 -10.90
N HIS A 421 -6.35 31.91 -9.84
CA HIS A 421 -5.61 31.05 -8.93
C HIS A 421 -5.49 29.64 -9.50
N ALA A 422 -4.28 29.08 -9.48
CA ALA A 422 -4.02 27.67 -9.74
C ALA A 422 -3.64 26.96 -8.44
N ALA A 423 -4.19 25.78 -8.17
CA ALA A 423 -3.91 24.98 -6.97
C ALA A 423 -2.62 24.15 -7.16
N ASP A 424 -1.75 24.14 -6.16
CA ASP A 424 -0.57 23.26 -6.12
C ASP A 424 -0.96 21.91 -5.51
N VAL A 425 -1.07 20.89 -6.37
CA VAL A 425 -1.46 19.52 -6.00
C VAL A 425 -0.30 18.68 -5.42
N SER A 426 0.80 19.32 -5.02
CA SER A 426 1.92 18.72 -4.28
C SER A 426 2.05 19.19 -2.82
N ASN A 427 1.64 20.43 -2.50
CA ASN A 427 2.08 21.06 -1.25
C ASN A 427 1.05 21.99 -0.58
N ARG A 428 -0.25 21.82 -0.91
CA ARG A 428 -1.38 22.56 -0.32
C ARG A 428 -1.25 24.09 -0.49
N SER A 429 -0.62 24.54 -1.58
CA SER A 429 -0.68 25.94 -2.04
C SER A 429 -1.83 26.15 -3.01
N GLU A 430 -2.06 27.41 -3.27
CA GLU A 430 -2.45 27.97 -4.55
C GLU A 430 -1.53 29.16 -4.85
N ALA A 431 -1.53 29.63 -6.09
CA ALA A 431 -0.89 30.88 -6.46
C ALA A 431 -1.55 31.45 -7.72
N GLN A 432 -1.65 32.79 -7.81
CA GLN A 432 -2.13 33.46 -9.02
C GLN A 432 -1.21 33.17 -10.21
N LYS A 433 -1.81 33.12 -11.40
CA LYS A 433 -1.18 32.83 -12.69
C LYS A 433 -1.85 33.64 -13.80
N PRO A 434 -1.10 34.14 -14.79
CA PRO A 434 -1.67 34.73 -16.01
C PRO A 434 -2.58 33.77 -16.76
N ASP A 435 -3.72 34.28 -17.24
CA ASP A 435 -4.78 33.48 -17.88
C ASP A 435 -4.32 32.77 -19.17
N ASP A 436 -3.25 33.25 -19.81
CA ASP A 436 -2.61 32.70 -21.01
C ASP A 436 -1.61 31.57 -20.71
N THR A 437 -1.33 31.29 -19.43
CA THR A 437 -0.48 30.16 -19.03
C THR A 437 -1.24 28.83 -19.19
N THR A 438 -0.61 27.81 -19.78
CA THR A 438 -1.24 26.49 -19.91
C THR A 438 -0.91 25.58 -18.73
N PHE A 439 -1.94 25.00 -18.11
CA PHE A 439 -1.82 24.03 -17.02
C PHE A 439 -2.69 22.80 -17.25
N ILE A 440 -2.42 21.77 -16.45
CA ILE A 440 -3.23 20.56 -16.36
C ILE A 440 -4.57 20.89 -15.68
N VAL A 441 -5.63 20.19 -16.07
CA VAL A 441 -7.00 20.40 -15.57
C VAL A 441 -7.57 19.09 -15.04
N SER A 442 -8.30 19.19 -13.93
CA SER A 442 -9.19 18.15 -13.39
C SER A 442 -10.55 18.80 -13.16
N CYS A 443 -11.61 18.17 -13.64
CA CYS A 443 -12.98 18.69 -13.52
C CYS A 443 -13.68 18.06 -12.31
N VAL A 444 -14.76 18.69 -11.83
CA VAL A 444 -15.52 18.22 -10.66
C VAL A 444 -17.00 17.99 -11.00
N ASP A 445 -17.62 17.01 -10.33
CA ASP A 445 -19.00 16.58 -10.57
C ASP A 445 -20.11 17.57 -10.16
N LYS A 446 -19.78 18.61 -9.38
CA LYS A 446 -20.72 19.63 -8.91
C LYS A 446 -20.02 20.88 -8.37
N GLU A 447 -20.74 22.00 -8.38
CA GLU A 447 -20.32 23.28 -7.80
C GLU A 447 -20.15 23.17 -6.27
N ALA A 448 -19.34 24.07 -5.70
CA ALA A 448 -19.30 24.27 -4.27
C ALA A 448 -20.56 25.02 -3.81
N PRO A 449 -21.25 24.60 -2.72
CA PRO A 449 -22.41 25.35 -2.24
C PRO A 449 -22.00 26.74 -1.73
N ASP A 450 -22.87 27.71 -1.99
CA ASP A 450 -22.79 29.12 -1.57
C ASP A 450 -22.84 29.27 -0.03
N VAL A 451 -21.92 30.08 0.52
CA VAL A 451 -21.65 30.25 1.96
C VAL A 451 -21.31 31.71 2.29
N GLU A 452 -21.49 32.12 3.55
CA GLU A 452 -20.97 33.39 4.07
C GLU A 452 -19.94 33.09 5.18
N PRO A 453 -18.63 33.07 4.89
CA PRO A 453 -17.64 32.59 5.83
C PRO A 453 -17.26 33.63 6.89
N LYS A 454 -17.09 33.13 8.11
CA LYS A 454 -16.70 33.84 9.32
C LYS A 454 -15.50 33.13 9.93
N LEU A 455 -14.36 33.82 9.97
CA LEU A 455 -13.10 33.35 10.55
C LEU A 455 -13.00 33.84 12.01
N VAL A 456 -12.58 32.97 12.93
CA VAL A 456 -12.36 33.30 14.35
C VAL A 456 -11.06 32.65 14.83
N LEU A 457 -10.22 33.42 15.52
CA LEU A 457 -9.07 32.96 16.28
C LEU A 457 -9.46 32.80 17.76
N THR A 458 -9.49 31.55 18.24
CA THR A 458 -9.73 31.20 19.64
C THR A 458 -8.38 30.96 20.35
N PRO A 459 -7.90 31.86 21.22
CA PRO A 459 -6.69 31.66 22.01
C PRO A 459 -6.88 30.67 23.19
N GLY A 460 -5.84 29.92 23.55
CA GLY A 460 -5.86 28.90 24.62
C GLY A 460 -5.63 29.44 26.02
N SER A 461 -4.61 30.29 26.21
CA SER A 461 -4.27 30.96 27.48
C SER A 461 -4.32 32.48 27.32
N TYR A 462 -5.54 33.03 27.26
CA TYR A 462 -5.80 34.44 26.97
C TYR A 462 -6.01 35.29 28.22
N ASP A 463 -5.20 36.35 28.36
CA ASP A 463 -5.39 37.38 29.38
C ASP A 463 -6.25 38.52 28.80
N SER A 464 -7.49 38.63 29.28
CA SER A 464 -8.46 39.62 28.83
C SER A 464 -8.15 41.05 29.28
N THR A 465 -7.23 41.25 30.23
CA THR A 465 -6.83 42.57 30.72
C THR A 465 -5.83 43.25 29.78
N ILE A 466 -4.86 42.50 29.26
CA ILE A 466 -3.88 42.94 28.26
C ILE A 466 -4.27 42.57 26.81
N LYS A 467 -5.35 41.80 26.65
CA LYS A 467 -5.93 41.34 25.38
C LYS A 467 -5.04 40.44 24.52
N ALA A 468 -4.15 39.68 25.14
CA ALA A 468 -3.17 38.83 24.46
C ALA A 468 -3.07 37.44 25.08
N MET A 469 -2.56 36.48 24.32
CA MET A 469 -2.00 35.25 24.91
C MET A 469 -0.70 35.59 25.64
N LYS A 470 -0.54 35.12 26.89
CA LYS A 470 0.64 35.40 27.72
C LYS A 470 1.32 34.10 28.13
N VAL A 471 2.56 33.91 27.72
CA VAL A 471 3.35 32.68 27.85
C VAL A 471 4.83 33.04 28.11
N LYS A 472 5.69 32.10 28.52
CA LYS A 472 7.13 32.34 28.66
C LYS A 472 7.89 31.98 27.37
N VAL A 473 8.99 32.67 27.11
CA VAL A 473 9.98 32.24 26.10
C VAL A 473 10.43 30.81 26.42
N GLY A 474 10.23 29.89 25.48
CA GLY A 474 10.51 28.45 25.64
C GLY A 474 9.31 27.58 26.04
N GLU A 475 8.16 28.17 26.38
CA GLU A 475 6.87 27.47 26.50
C GLU A 475 6.06 27.58 25.17
N GLU A 476 5.01 26.77 25.04
CA GLU A 476 4.05 26.79 23.92
C GLU A 476 2.80 27.61 24.25
N ALA A 477 2.21 28.29 23.27
CA ALA A 477 0.84 28.83 23.36
C ALA A 477 -0.08 28.18 22.30
N SER A 478 -1.23 27.67 22.74
CA SER A 478 -2.23 27.10 21.82
C SER A 478 -3.14 28.18 21.24
N LEU A 479 -3.40 28.10 19.94
CA LEU A 479 -4.37 28.93 19.21
C LEU A 479 -5.19 28.01 18.29
N ARG A 480 -6.49 28.24 18.17
CA ARG A 480 -7.37 27.50 17.26
C ARG A 480 -7.99 28.48 16.29
N LEU A 481 -7.73 28.30 15.00
CA LEU A 481 -8.47 28.96 13.95
C LEU A 481 -9.75 28.17 13.67
N THR A 482 -10.86 28.86 13.44
CA THR A 482 -12.17 28.28 13.15
C THR A 482 -12.81 29.06 12.01
N ILE A 483 -13.34 28.37 11.00
CA ILE A 483 -14.08 28.97 9.88
C ILE A 483 -15.49 28.35 9.87
N THR A 484 -16.51 29.22 9.93
CA THR A 484 -17.93 28.83 9.99
C THR A 484 -18.75 29.61 8.97
N ASP A 485 -19.93 29.10 8.62
CA ASP A 485 -20.86 29.74 7.69
C ASP A 485 -21.98 30.49 8.44
N SER A 486 -21.92 31.83 8.47
CA SER A 486 -22.94 32.65 9.15
C SER A 486 -24.32 32.53 8.49
N LYS A 487 -24.38 32.25 7.18
CA LYS A 487 -25.62 32.07 6.42
C LYS A 487 -26.35 30.78 6.78
N ASN A 488 -25.59 29.73 7.11
CA ASN A 488 -26.11 28.40 7.44
C ASN A 488 -25.99 28.06 8.94
N ASN A 489 -26.19 29.03 9.84
CA ASN A 489 -26.20 28.83 11.31
C ASN A 489 -24.84 28.34 11.87
N ASP A 490 -23.76 29.07 11.56
CA ASP A 490 -22.38 28.80 12.00
C ASP A 490 -21.92 27.35 11.72
N GLN A 491 -22.40 26.73 10.63
CA GLN A 491 -21.97 25.39 10.24
C GLN A 491 -20.48 25.37 9.86
N PRO A 492 -19.70 24.34 10.24
CA PRO A 492 -18.25 24.37 10.00
C PRO A 492 -17.86 24.32 8.52
N LEU A 493 -16.96 25.21 8.13
CA LEU A 493 -16.44 25.29 6.76
C LEU A 493 -15.13 24.50 6.65
N ALA A 494 -15.32 23.18 6.55
CA ALA A 494 -14.25 22.22 6.34
C ALA A 494 -13.51 22.45 5.02
N TYR A 495 -12.18 22.35 5.06
CA TYR A 495 -11.27 22.42 3.91
C TYR A 495 -11.25 23.75 3.15
N TYR A 496 -11.22 24.84 3.92
CA TYR A 496 -11.03 26.21 3.44
C TYR A 496 -9.60 26.71 3.70
N TYR A 497 -9.06 27.45 2.74
CA TYR A 497 -7.71 28.01 2.80
C TYR A 497 -7.66 29.34 3.54
N PHE A 498 -6.67 29.48 4.42
CA PHE A 498 -6.38 30.69 5.18
C PHE A 498 -4.89 31.02 5.15
N SER A 499 -4.56 32.28 5.43
CA SER A 499 -3.22 32.74 5.76
C SER A 499 -3.17 33.32 7.16
N LEU A 500 -1.99 33.28 7.76
CA LEU A 500 -1.63 33.96 9.00
C LEU A 500 -0.46 34.88 8.68
N HIS A 501 -0.52 36.14 9.11
CA HIS A 501 0.59 37.07 9.07
C HIS A 501 0.94 37.51 10.49
N LEU A 502 2.23 37.63 10.76
CA LEU A 502 2.80 38.14 11.99
C LEU A 502 3.36 39.54 11.75
N ASP A 503 3.00 40.51 12.58
CA ASP A 503 3.67 41.82 12.57
C ASP A 503 4.98 41.76 13.40
N ASP A 504 5.89 42.73 13.17
CA ASP A 504 7.07 42.95 14.01
C ASP A 504 6.73 42.97 15.51
N GLY A 505 7.57 42.34 16.33
CA GLY A 505 7.39 42.25 17.79
C GLY A 505 7.59 43.59 18.51
N VAL A 506 6.54 44.12 19.13
CA VAL A 506 6.59 45.38 19.88
C VAL A 506 6.77 45.20 21.39
N ASN A 507 7.59 46.06 22.00
CA ASN A 507 7.79 46.06 23.45
C ASN A 507 6.64 46.77 24.22
N ARG A 508 6.67 46.80 25.56
CA ARG A 508 5.62 47.45 26.39
C ARG A 508 5.49 48.95 26.17
N LYS A 509 6.53 49.61 25.67
CA LYS A 509 6.51 51.04 25.29
C LYS A 509 6.14 51.25 23.80
N ASN A 510 5.63 50.22 23.13
CA ASN A 510 5.23 50.18 21.71
C ASN A 510 6.35 50.60 20.73
N GLN A 511 7.57 50.13 21.00
CA GLN A 511 8.75 50.28 20.14
C GLN A 511 9.06 48.95 19.43
N THR A 512 9.81 48.98 18.33
CA THR A 512 10.38 47.82 17.61
C THR A 512 11.90 47.98 17.46
N ASP A 513 12.63 46.89 17.29
CA ASP A 513 14.07 46.85 17.03
C ASP A 513 14.40 45.64 16.15
N ALA A 514 15.21 45.83 15.10
CA ALA A 514 15.61 44.77 14.19
C ALA A 514 16.42 43.64 14.86
N ALA A 515 16.99 43.87 16.05
CA ALA A 515 17.59 42.83 16.86
C ALA A 515 16.56 41.82 17.39
N TRP A 516 15.31 42.22 17.61
CA TRP A 516 14.25 41.36 18.17
C TRP A 516 13.65 40.45 17.09
N GLU A 517 13.51 40.96 15.86
CA GLU A 517 13.10 40.21 14.66
C GLU A 517 14.14 39.17 14.17
N THR A 518 15.25 39.00 14.88
CA THR A 518 16.12 37.83 14.70
C THR A 518 15.50 36.53 15.23
N HIS A 519 14.50 36.63 16.12
CA HIS A 519 13.79 35.51 16.72
C HIS A 519 12.26 35.76 16.69
N PRO A 520 11.63 35.83 15.51
CA PRO A 520 10.19 36.08 15.40
C PRO A 520 9.37 34.88 15.90
N VAL A 521 8.07 35.07 16.13
CA VAL A 521 7.17 33.98 16.53
C VAL A 521 7.10 32.91 15.44
N GLN A 522 7.14 31.65 15.85
CA GLN A 522 7.02 30.48 15.00
C GLN A 522 5.64 29.85 15.21
N ILE A 523 4.96 29.48 14.10
CA ILE A 523 3.68 28.77 14.12
C ILE A 523 3.88 27.37 13.53
N ASP A 524 3.48 26.34 14.28
CA ASP A 524 3.27 24.98 13.77
C ASP A 524 1.77 24.67 13.77
N GLY A 525 1.28 23.98 12.73
CA GLY A 525 -0.09 23.46 12.64
C GLY A 525 -0.15 22.07 12.02
N GLY A 526 0.96 21.31 12.10
CA GLY A 526 1.12 20.02 11.46
C GLY A 526 0.98 20.09 9.94
N SER A 527 0.59 18.98 9.30
CA SER A 527 0.47 18.91 7.84
C SER A 527 -0.57 19.86 7.23
N ASN A 528 -1.46 20.44 8.04
CA ASN A 528 -2.50 21.38 7.58
C ASN A 528 -2.00 22.83 7.46
N VAL A 529 -0.81 23.17 7.98
CA VAL A 529 -0.26 24.54 7.97
C VAL A 529 1.20 24.50 7.59
N ARG A 530 1.64 25.46 6.77
CA ARG A 530 3.01 25.58 6.28
C ARG A 530 3.52 27.01 6.44
N LYS A 531 4.82 27.13 6.61
CA LYS A 531 5.54 28.42 6.62
C LYS A 531 5.88 28.84 5.19
N VAL A 532 5.58 30.09 4.82
CA VAL A 532 5.92 30.68 3.52
C VAL A 532 7.20 31.50 3.62
N ASP A 533 7.25 32.39 4.60
CA ASP A 533 8.40 33.22 4.94
C ASP A 533 8.53 33.36 6.48
N ALA A 534 9.35 34.28 6.98
CA ALA A 534 9.55 34.44 8.43
C ALA A 534 8.26 34.78 9.21
N HIS A 535 7.35 35.52 8.58
CA HIS A 535 6.17 36.15 9.19
C HIS A 535 4.84 35.64 8.58
N THR A 536 4.87 35.06 7.38
CA THR A 536 3.67 34.55 6.68
C THR A 536 3.57 33.02 6.69
N TYR A 537 2.38 32.53 7.03
CA TYR A 537 2.01 31.11 7.02
C TYR A 537 0.71 30.92 6.23
N GLU A 538 0.52 29.74 5.67
CA GLU A 538 -0.66 29.35 4.90
C GLU A 538 -1.17 28.01 5.39
N GLY A 539 -2.48 27.78 5.37
CA GLY A 539 -3.04 26.53 5.84
C GLY A 539 -4.46 26.26 5.35
N ILE A 540 -4.96 25.10 5.74
CA ILE A 540 -6.29 24.60 5.39
C ILE A 540 -7.00 24.07 6.63
N THR A 541 -8.31 24.35 6.75
CA THR A 541 -9.12 23.80 7.84
C THR A 541 -9.35 22.29 7.69
N ASP A 542 -9.52 21.61 8.82
CA ASP A 542 -9.78 20.18 8.93
C ASP A 542 -11.26 19.82 8.63
N ALA A 543 -11.64 18.59 8.99
CA ALA A 543 -12.99 18.06 8.82
C ALA A 543 -14.09 18.89 9.50
N ASN A 544 -13.71 19.64 10.54
CA ASN A 544 -14.60 20.35 11.46
C ASN A 544 -14.41 21.87 11.31
N GLY A 545 -13.90 22.34 10.16
CA GLY A 545 -13.73 23.75 9.86
C GLY A 545 -12.64 24.44 10.69
N GLU A 546 -11.69 23.68 11.25
CA GLU A 546 -10.74 24.19 12.24
C GLU A 546 -9.27 23.92 11.91
N ALA A 547 -8.37 24.66 12.55
CA ALA A 547 -6.95 24.36 12.53
C ALA A 547 -6.32 24.61 13.91
N SER A 548 -5.68 23.59 14.46
CA SER A 548 -4.83 23.66 15.64
C SER A 548 -3.52 24.36 15.28
N LEU A 549 -3.14 25.39 16.04
CA LEU A 549 -1.92 26.17 15.87
C LEU A 549 -1.16 26.20 17.20
N THR A 550 0.11 25.81 17.18
CA THR A 550 1.04 25.88 18.32
C THR A 550 2.04 26.98 18.05
N LEU A 551 2.10 27.97 18.94
CA LEU A 551 2.99 29.13 18.82
C LEU A 551 4.18 28.99 19.78
N THR A 552 5.37 29.32 19.30
CA THR A 552 6.61 29.40 20.10
C THR A 552 7.44 30.62 19.70
N GLN A 553 8.32 31.11 20.58
CA GLN A 553 9.33 32.11 20.23
C GLN A 553 10.70 31.74 20.86
N PRO A 554 11.42 30.74 20.32
CA PRO A 554 12.72 30.34 20.83
C PRO A 554 13.71 31.50 20.69
N GLY A 555 14.37 31.88 21.80
CA GLY A 555 15.27 33.05 21.83
C GLY A 555 14.57 34.42 21.86
N GLY A 556 13.23 34.45 22.03
CA GLY A 556 12.48 35.70 22.16
C GLY A 556 12.92 36.58 23.34
N VAL A 557 12.70 37.88 23.21
CA VAL A 557 13.28 38.91 24.10
C VAL A 557 12.24 39.75 24.83
N GLY A 558 11.01 39.24 24.99
CA GLY A 558 9.92 39.93 25.67
C GLY A 558 9.17 40.91 24.78
N VAL A 559 8.62 40.43 23.67
CA VAL A 559 7.83 41.24 22.72
C VAL A 559 6.39 40.73 22.61
N LYS A 560 5.50 41.62 22.16
CA LYS A 560 4.14 41.32 21.74
C LYS A 560 4.11 41.28 20.21
N THR A 561 3.76 40.15 19.63
CA THR A 561 3.53 39.99 18.19
C THR A 561 2.03 40.03 17.93
N HIS A 562 1.62 40.80 16.92
CA HIS A 562 0.25 40.82 16.42
C HIS A 562 0.08 39.74 15.35
N ILE A 563 -1.07 39.06 15.34
CA ILE A 563 -1.37 37.94 14.43
C ILE A 563 -2.65 38.29 13.67
N THR A 564 -2.54 38.46 12.35
CA THR A 564 -3.69 38.64 11.46
C THR A 564 -3.99 37.35 10.72
N ALA A 565 -5.18 36.78 10.89
CA ALA A 565 -5.67 35.64 10.11
C ALA A 565 -6.67 36.08 9.04
N LYS A 566 -6.53 35.57 7.81
CA LYS A 566 -7.36 35.93 6.64
C LYS A 566 -7.73 34.70 5.81
N MET A 567 -8.91 34.70 5.20
CA MET A 567 -9.26 33.77 4.12
C MET A 567 -8.37 34.01 2.88
N ARG A 568 -8.08 32.95 2.09
CA ARG A 568 -7.32 33.06 0.82
C ARG A 568 -8.16 32.84 -0.45
N SER A 569 -9.37 32.30 -0.30
CA SER A 569 -10.41 32.34 -1.34
C SER A 569 -10.95 33.76 -1.54
N ASP A 570 -11.95 33.94 -2.41
CA ASP A 570 -12.66 35.17 -2.78
C ASP A 570 -13.41 35.91 -1.65
N PHE A 571 -13.17 35.54 -0.39
CA PHE A 571 -13.83 36.08 0.79
C PHE A 571 -12.90 36.98 1.61
N THR A 572 -13.45 38.01 2.22
CA THR A 572 -12.70 39.03 2.97
C THR A 572 -12.61 38.78 4.48
N ALA A 573 -13.12 37.64 4.98
CA ALA A 573 -13.22 37.38 6.42
C ALA A 573 -11.85 37.20 7.09
N SER A 574 -11.71 37.82 8.26
CA SER A 574 -10.47 37.89 9.02
C SER A 574 -10.72 38.02 10.52
N ASP A 575 -9.73 37.63 11.34
CA ASP A 575 -9.70 37.91 12.78
C ASP A 575 -8.25 38.11 13.25
N GLU A 576 -8.08 38.86 14.34
CA GLU A 576 -6.80 39.40 14.80
C GLU A 576 -6.60 39.10 16.30
N LYS A 577 -5.39 38.64 16.70
CA LYS A 577 -5.04 38.36 18.10
C LYS A 577 -3.58 38.72 18.41
N ASP A 578 -3.30 39.09 19.65
CA ASP A 578 -1.95 39.33 20.14
C ASP A 578 -1.38 38.10 20.88
N VAL A 579 -0.07 37.86 20.75
CA VAL A 579 0.69 36.88 21.54
C VAL A 579 1.92 37.53 22.18
N ILE A 580 2.26 37.12 23.40
CA ILE A 580 3.37 37.65 24.20
C ILE A 580 4.19 36.50 24.77
N PHE A 581 5.42 36.33 24.27
CA PHE A 581 6.41 35.47 24.91
C PHE A 581 7.27 36.32 25.84
N THR A 582 7.00 36.19 27.14
CA THR A 582 7.67 36.95 28.19
C THR A 582 9.09 36.44 28.44
N VAL A 583 10.03 37.37 28.69
CA VAL A 583 11.45 37.05 28.96
C VAL A 583 11.77 37.12 30.46
N ILE A 584 12.67 36.25 30.93
CA ILE A 584 13.10 36.18 32.33
C ILE A 584 13.86 37.44 32.77
N THR A 585 14.55 38.13 31.86
CA THR A 585 15.43 39.26 32.17
C THR A 585 14.73 40.63 32.32
N SER A 586 13.41 40.66 32.22
CA SER A 586 12.56 41.83 32.44
C SER A 586 11.47 41.54 33.47
N PRO A 587 11.02 42.49 34.29
CA PRO A 587 9.96 42.26 35.26
C PRO A 587 8.55 42.36 34.65
N ASP A 588 7.57 41.66 35.23
CA ASP A 588 6.16 41.76 34.83
C ASP A 588 5.50 43.04 35.42
N SER A 589 6.02 44.20 35.02
CA SER A 589 5.67 45.53 35.55
C SER A 589 5.13 46.43 34.44
N ASP A 590 4.09 47.25 34.69
CA ASP A 590 3.61 48.21 33.67
C ASP A 590 4.65 49.29 33.35
N LYS A 591 5.66 49.43 34.23
CA LYS A 591 6.84 50.27 34.08
C LYS A 591 7.92 49.66 33.19
N ALA A 592 7.92 48.34 33.01
CA ALA A 592 8.92 47.63 32.21
C ALA A 592 8.89 48.04 30.72
N ARG A 593 10.05 47.91 30.07
CA ARG A 593 10.23 48.20 28.65
C ARG A 593 9.85 47.01 27.80
N MET A 594 10.25 45.81 28.19
CA MET A 594 9.91 44.56 27.53
C MET A 594 8.79 43.84 28.29
N TRP A 595 8.24 42.80 27.68
CA TRP A 595 7.28 41.90 28.33
C TRP A 595 8.04 40.88 29.17
N GLY A 596 8.02 41.06 30.48
CA GLY A 596 8.83 40.30 31.42
C GLY A 596 8.11 39.25 32.26
N HIS A 597 8.88 38.35 32.87
CA HIS A 597 8.46 37.45 33.96
C HIS A 597 9.53 37.24 35.06
N MET A 598 10.51 38.15 35.19
CA MET A 598 11.64 38.09 36.15
C MET A 598 11.25 37.64 37.55
N LEU A 599 12.11 36.81 38.16
CA LEU A 599 11.93 36.37 39.53
C LEU A 599 12.12 37.55 40.50
N GLY A 600 11.00 38.02 41.04
CA GLY A 600 10.93 39.26 41.82
C GLY A 600 11.76 39.27 43.10
N ILE A 601 12.11 38.08 43.61
CA ILE A 601 13.02 37.88 44.75
C ILE A 601 13.90 36.63 44.52
N ILE A 602 15.03 36.55 45.23
CA ILE A 602 15.89 35.36 45.33
C ILE A 602 16.02 34.95 46.80
N GLU A 603 16.13 33.65 47.07
CA GLU A 603 16.42 33.10 48.38
C GLU A 603 17.86 32.58 48.46
N ALA A 604 18.59 32.97 49.51
CA ALA A 604 19.91 32.42 49.87
C ALA A 604 20.21 32.71 51.35
N ASN A 605 19.60 31.95 52.27
CA ASN A 605 19.55 32.16 53.74
C ASN A 605 18.86 33.47 54.20
N ASN A 606 18.77 34.47 53.33
CA ASN A 606 17.88 35.64 53.41
C ASN A 606 17.06 35.73 52.12
N ILE A 607 15.98 36.51 52.13
CA ILE A 607 15.25 36.91 50.91
C ILE A 607 15.78 38.25 50.41
N PHE A 608 16.08 38.32 49.12
CA PHE A 608 16.60 39.49 48.42
C PHE A 608 15.59 39.91 47.33
N LYS A 609 15.12 41.16 47.33
CA LYS A 609 14.22 41.74 46.31
C LYS A 609 15.01 42.15 45.07
N ARG A 610 14.43 41.98 43.87
CA ARG A 610 15.02 42.45 42.60
C ARG A 610 15.31 43.96 42.64
N PRO A 611 16.27 44.47 41.86
CA PRO A 611 16.41 45.90 41.68
C PRO A 611 15.16 46.54 41.07
N ARG A 612 15.02 47.84 41.28
CA ARG A 612 13.97 48.67 40.68
C ARG A 612 14.32 49.06 39.26
N LEU A 613 13.31 49.18 38.41
CA LEU A 613 13.41 50.04 37.22
C LEU A 613 13.45 51.51 37.65
N ALA A 614 13.97 52.38 36.79
CA ALA A 614 13.91 53.84 37.02
C ALA A 614 12.45 54.31 37.16
N ASP A 615 11.57 53.87 36.27
CA ASP A 615 10.11 54.14 36.29
C ASP A 615 9.35 53.57 37.53
N GLU A 616 10.02 52.92 38.50
CA GLU A 616 9.40 52.27 39.68
C GLU A 616 9.72 52.94 41.04
N THR A 617 10.47 54.04 41.05
CA THR A 617 10.90 54.75 42.27
C THR A 617 11.01 56.26 42.03
N ASP A 618 11.08 57.04 43.10
CA ASP A 618 11.45 58.47 43.11
C ASP A 618 12.78 58.70 43.87
N ASN A 619 13.47 57.62 44.28
CA ASN A 619 14.66 57.63 45.13
C ASN A 619 15.97 57.46 44.36
N GLU A 620 15.92 57.24 43.05
CA GLU A 620 17.09 56.97 42.21
C GLU A 620 17.95 58.22 41.96
N LEU A 621 19.23 58.00 41.66
CA LEU A 621 20.18 59.09 41.35
C LEU A 621 20.68 59.01 39.89
N GLY A 622 20.11 58.10 39.11
CA GLY A 622 20.48 57.80 37.74
C GLY A 622 19.96 56.43 37.33
N ALA A 623 20.16 56.08 36.05
CA ALA A 623 19.74 54.78 35.51
C ALA A 623 20.84 54.17 34.63
N VAL A 624 20.75 52.85 34.38
CA VAL A 624 21.57 52.14 33.40
C VAL A 624 20.73 51.16 32.59
N ARG A 625 21.00 51.10 31.27
CA ARG A 625 20.39 50.12 30.37
C ARG A 625 21.10 48.78 30.50
N GLU A 626 20.39 47.75 30.97
CA GLU A 626 20.83 46.36 30.91
C GLU A 626 19.63 45.46 30.59
N ASN A 627 19.83 44.43 29.76
CA ASN A 627 18.77 43.51 29.32
C ASN A 627 17.52 44.22 28.75
N ASN A 628 17.73 45.27 27.94
CA ASN A 628 16.70 46.15 27.37
C ASN A 628 15.88 47.00 28.37
N GLU A 629 16.08 46.83 29.68
CA GLU A 629 15.42 47.56 30.77
C GLU A 629 16.26 48.74 31.29
N ASP A 630 15.58 49.80 31.75
CA ASP A 630 16.20 50.97 32.38
C ASP A 630 16.18 50.81 33.91
N TRP A 631 17.29 50.34 34.48
CA TRP A 631 17.44 50.00 35.91
C TRP A 631 17.86 51.20 36.75
N ALA A 632 17.23 51.40 37.91
CA ALA A 632 17.56 52.45 38.86
C ALA A 632 18.94 52.23 39.52
N LEU A 633 19.67 53.32 39.74
CA LEU A 633 20.94 53.34 40.47
C LEU A 633 20.82 54.19 41.74
N PHE A 634 21.40 53.67 42.82
CA PHE A 634 21.36 54.26 44.14
C PHE A 634 22.80 54.49 44.67
N ASP A 635 22.91 55.15 45.81
CA ASP A 635 24.14 55.45 46.54
C ASP A 635 24.00 55.15 48.04
N GLN A 636 25.13 55.22 48.76
CA GLN A 636 25.19 54.94 50.20
C GLN A 636 25.12 56.20 51.08
N ASN A 637 24.64 57.33 50.55
CA ASN A 637 24.53 58.59 51.27
C ASN A 637 23.11 58.81 51.83
N SER A 638 22.10 58.47 51.04
CA SER A 638 20.68 58.52 51.48
C SER A 638 19.76 57.64 50.65
N SER A 639 19.94 57.62 49.32
CA SER A 639 19.00 57.02 48.37
C SER A 639 18.68 55.55 48.64
N MET A 640 19.69 54.72 48.92
CA MET A 640 19.45 53.30 49.23
C MET A 640 18.65 53.06 50.51
N GLN A 641 18.76 53.97 51.49
CA GLN A 641 18.04 53.87 52.77
C GLN A 641 16.62 54.42 52.66
N ALA A 642 16.37 55.36 51.73
CA ALA A 642 15.03 55.80 51.38
C ALA A 642 14.24 54.71 50.64
N GLU A 643 14.89 53.96 49.73
CA GLU A 643 14.24 52.87 49.00
C GLU A 643 14.04 51.60 49.84
N CYS A 644 15.06 51.11 50.55
CA CYS A 644 14.91 49.87 51.34
C CYS A 644 14.29 50.08 52.73
N GLY A 645 14.50 51.25 53.36
CA GLY A 645 14.22 51.45 54.78
C GLY A 645 15.35 50.99 55.72
N LEU A 646 15.29 51.44 56.97
CA LEU A 646 16.29 51.16 58.01
C LEU A 646 16.36 49.67 58.36
N GLY A 647 17.54 49.05 58.21
CA GLY A 647 17.78 47.65 58.56
C GLY A 647 17.39 46.63 57.49
N HIS A 648 16.79 47.06 56.37
CA HIS A 648 16.41 46.19 55.26
C HIS A 648 17.44 46.17 54.11
N ILE A 649 18.59 46.85 54.27
CA ILE A 649 19.71 46.78 53.32
C ILE A 649 20.55 45.52 53.62
N PRO A 650 20.79 44.62 52.66
CA PRO A 650 21.62 43.44 52.86
C PRO A 650 23.09 43.78 53.20
N SER A 651 23.69 42.99 54.08
CA SER A 651 25.14 43.07 54.39
C SER A 651 25.99 42.60 53.20
N GLN A 652 27.26 42.99 53.14
CA GLN A 652 28.24 42.52 52.15
C GLN A 652 28.38 41.00 52.25
N SER A 653 28.43 40.50 53.48
CA SER A 653 28.40 39.07 53.83
C SER A 653 27.14 38.36 53.31
N SER A 654 25.97 39.01 53.33
CA SER A 654 24.72 38.47 52.78
C SER A 654 24.72 38.44 51.25
N LEU A 655 25.14 39.52 50.57
CA LEU A 655 25.22 39.56 49.10
C LEU A 655 26.27 38.59 48.54
N HIS A 656 27.38 38.38 49.25
CA HIS A 656 28.37 37.37 48.87
C HIS A 656 27.83 35.94 49.12
N SER A 657 26.98 35.73 50.14
CA SER A 657 26.26 34.47 50.35
C SER A 657 25.22 34.19 49.26
N LEU A 658 24.53 35.23 48.77
CA LEU A 658 23.62 35.16 47.63
C LEU A 658 24.35 34.69 46.36
N PHE A 659 25.50 35.30 46.04
CA PHE A 659 26.36 34.83 44.95
C PHE A 659 26.86 33.39 45.17
N ALA A 660 27.29 33.05 46.39
CA ALA A 660 27.83 31.72 46.69
C ALA A 660 26.79 30.58 46.58
N ALA A 661 25.50 30.89 46.81
CA ALA A 661 24.40 29.97 46.56
C ALA A 661 24.06 29.82 45.06
N HIS A 662 24.28 30.88 44.27
CA HIS A 662 23.91 30.98 42.85
C HIS A 662 25.12 31.39 41.97
N PRO A 663 26.19 30.57 41.92
CA PRO A 663 27.44 30.90 41.23
C PRO A 663 27.29 30.92 39.70
N ALA A 664 28.38 31.23 38.99
CA ALA A 664 28.43 31.24 37.51
C ALA A 664 27.36 32.13 36.82
N ASN A 665 26.92 33.18 37.52
CA ASN A 665 25.86 34.11 37.11
C ASN A 665 24.45 33.51 36.93
N VAL A 666 24.10 32.45 37.68
CA VAL A 666 22.73 31.93 37.78
C VAL A 666 21.72 33.04 38.14
N ILE A 667 22.13 34.02 38.94
CA ILE A 667 21.35 35.24 39.28
C ILE A 667 20.93 36.02 38.02
N GLY A 668 21.81 36.13 37.03
CA GLY A 668 21.50 36.77 35.75
C GLY A 668 20.76 35.88 34.75
N THR A 669 21.07 34.58 34.71
CA THR A 669 20.54 33.67 33.66
C THR A 669 19.22 32.99 34.01
N GLU A 670 19.00 32.64 35.29
CA GLU A 670 17.81 31.89 35.74
C GLU A 670 16.84 32.77 36.53
N TYR A 671 17.36 33.73 37.31
CA TYR A 671 16.53 34.72 38.02
C TYR A 671 16.32 36.02 37.21
N GLY A 672 17.14 36.25 36.18
CA GLY A 672 17.00 37.34 35.20
C GLY A 672 17.58 38.70 35.62
N TRP A 673 18.12 38.82 36.84
CA TRP A 673 18.53 40.11 37.40
C TRP A 673 19.69 40.74 36.61
N PRO A 674 19.77 42.09 36.53
CA PRO A 674 20.92 42.74 35.93
C PRO A 674 22.16 42.53 36.80
N THR A 675 23.29 42.20 36.17
CA THR A 675 24.52 41.72 36.83
C THR A 675 25.80 42.11 36.08
N LEU A 676 25.69 42.64 34.85
CA LEU A 676 26.80 42.82 33.92
C LEU A 676 27.39 44.24 33.96
N GLN A 677 26.56 45.27 34.13
CA GLN A 677 26.96 46.69 34.07
C GLN A 677 27.37 47.28 35.43
N LYS A 678 26.82 46.77 36.54
CA LYS A 678 27.01 47.31 37.89
C LYS A 678 27.08 46.23 38.96
N ALA A 679 27.64 46.59 40.12
CA ALA A 679 27.60 45.77 41.33
C ALA A 679 26.37 46.14 42.19
N TYR A 680 26.09 45.34 43.21
CA TYR A 680 25.02 45.58 44.18
C TYR A 680 25.56 46.20 45.46
N LEU A 681 24.98 47.32 45.88
CA LEU A 681 25.34 48.04 47.12
C LEU A 681 25.09 47.18 48.36
N SER A 682 26.07 47.10 49.26
CA SER A 682 25.86 46.54 50.59
C SER A 682 25.57 47.61 51.64
N ALA A 683 25.05 47.18 52.79
CA ALA A 683 25.11 47.95 54.03
C ALA A 683 26.57 48.27 54.42
N VAL A 684 26.73 49.30 55.25
CA VAL A 684 28.04 49.77 55.74
C VAL A 684 28.42 48.99 57.00
N GLU A 685 29.36 48.06 56.87
CA GLU A 685 29.87 47.23 57.98
C GLU A 685 31.15 47.81 58.64
N GLU A 686 31.94 48.61 57.90
CA GLU A 686 33.17 49.27 58.37
C GLU A 686 33.21 50.78 57.98
N THR A 687 34.34 51.46 58.16
CA THR A 687 34.54 52.87 57.75
C THR A 687 34.63 53.11 56.23
N SER A 688 34.48 52.06 55.43
CA SER A 688 34.51 52.10 53.96
C SER A 688 33.23 51.48 53.39
N HIS A 689 32.83 51.97 52.22
CA HIS A 689 31.67 51.47 51.50
C HIS A 689 32.07 50.28 50.62
N ALA A 690 31.12 49.38 50.35
CA ALA A 690 31.35 48.23 49.49
C ALA A 690 30.16 47.94 48.55
N SER A 691 30.45 47.19 47.49
CA SER A 691 29.45 46.55 46.64
C SER A 691 29.94 45.17 46.16
N VAL A 692 29.00 44.29 45.83
CA VAL A 692 29.27 42.91 45.38
C VAL A 692 28.76 42.73 43.96
N ASN A 693 29.61 42.29 43.03
CA ASN A 693 29.17 41.94 41.68
C ASN A 693 28.55 40.53 41.69
N LEU A 694 27.24 40.41 41.49
CA LEU A 694 26.51 39.14 41.60
C LEU A 694 26.73 38.17 40.43
N ALA A 695 27.43 38.56 39.35
CA ALA A 695 27.87 37.61 38.33
C ALA A 695 29.16 36.87 38.70
N THR A 696 30.05 37.50 39.47
CA THR A 696 31.44 37.04 39.69
C THR A 696 31.85 36.89 41.15
N GLY A 697 31.04 37.37 42.09
CA GLY A 697 31.33 37.36 43.53
C GLY A 697 32.34 38.41 43.98
N ASN A 698 32.96 39.15 43.05
CA ASN A 698 33.96 40.17 43.34
C ASN A 698 33.38 41.29 44.22
N ILE A 699 34.18 41.72 45.19
CA ILE A 699 33.84 42.78 46.15
C ILE A 699 34.67 44.03 45.81
N ASP A 700 33.99 45.16 45.64
CA ASP A 700 34.57 46.47 45.33
C ASP A 700 34.43 47.37 46.57
N THR A 701 35.54 47.68 47.24
CA THR A 701 35.58 48.47 48.48
C THR A 701 36.19 49.85 48.23
N TYR A 702 35.54 50.92 48.70
CA TYR A 702 35.87 52.29 48.31
C TYR A 702 35.56 53.35 49.39
N SER A 703 36.33 54.45 49.36
CA SER A 703 36.19 55.60 50.25
C SER A 703 35.37 56.71 49.58
N GLY A 704 34.05 56.59 49.64
CA GLY A 704 33.09 57.53 49.05
C GLY A 704 31.83 56.81 48.57
N PHE A 705 31.03 57.45 47.72
CA PHE A 705 29.80 56.86 47.18
C PHE A 705 29.97 56.46 45.70
N LYS A 706 29.29 55.38 45.27
CA LYS A 706 29.20 54.97 43.85
C LYS A 706 27.76 54.65 43.48
N GLN A 707 27.36 55.01 42.26
CA GLN A 707 26.07 54.63 41.69
C GLN A 707 26.09 53.18 41.17
N ASN A 708 25.31 52.32 41.83
CA ASN A 708 25.27 50.86 41.67
C ASN A 708 23.83 50.34 41.86
N TYR A 709 23.60 49.06 41.56
CA TYR A 709 22.31 48.40 41.79
C TYR A 709 22.01 48.25 43.28
N LEU A 710 20.73 48.13 43.62
CA LEU A 710 20.26 47.90 44.97
C LEU A 710 19.34 46.69 45.01
N SER A 711 19.52 45.85 46.03
CA SER A 711 18.57 44.82 46.43
C SER A 711 18.20 45.08 47.89
N CYS A 712 16.92 44.98 48.23
CA CYS A 712 16.42 45.14 49.59
C CYS A 712 16.00 43.79 50.17
N SER A 713 16.03 43.62 51.49
CA SER A 713 15.51 42.42 52.14
C SER A 713 14.00 42.25 51.89
N GLY A 714 13.58 41.02 51.68
CA GLY A 714 12.18 40.64 51.40
C GLY A 714 11.54 39.72 52.44
N ASN A 715 12.09 39.66 53.66
CA ASN A 715 11.67 38.73 54.73
C ASN A 715 10.22 38.91 55.26
N GLU A 716 9.38 39.70 54.60
CA GLU A 716 8.08 40.17 55.10
C GLU A 716 6.88 39.38 54.56
N MET A 717 6.91 38.89 53.31
CA MET A 717 5.94 37.90 52.82
C MET A 717 6.39 37.22 51.53
N VAL A 718 6.48 35.89 51.54
CA VAL A 718 6.95 35.05 50.43
C VAL A 718 6.19 33.72 50.44
N ALA A 719 5.42 33.46 49.38
CA ALA A 719 4.63 32.24 49.23
C ALA A 719 5.03 31.46 47.97
N GLN A 720 5.67 30.31 48.13
CA GLN A 720 5.74 29.27 47.11
C GLN A 720 4.44 28.46 47.08
N ILE A 721 4.29 27.63 46.05
CA ILE A 721 3.10 26.81 45.78
C ILE A 721 3.55 25.46 45.24
N ALA A 722 2.82 24.41 45.54
CA ALA A 722 2.96 23.10 44.93
C ALA A 722 1.56 22.53 44.63
N ALA A 723 1.46 21.69 43.62
CA ALA A 723 0.24 20.92 43.32
C ALA A 723 0.59 19.44 43.17
N THR A 724 -0.31 18.59 43.66
CA THR A 724 -0.26 17.11 43.59
C THR A 724 -1.68 16.59 43.44
N THR A 725 -1.89 15.40 42.88
CA THR A 725 -3.23 14.79 42.82
C THR A 725 -3.27 13.37 43.36
N ASP A 726 -4.48 12.86 43.59
CA ASP A 726 -4.76 11.47 43.92
C ASP A 726 -4.62 10.50 42.71
N HIS A 727 -4.44 11.03 41.50
CA HIS A 727 -4.36 10.27 40.23
C HIS A 727 -3.02 10.45 39.49
N ASP A 728 -1.93 10.78 40.19
CA ASP A 728 -0.61 11.04 39.62
C ASP A 728 0.02 9.76 39.01
N VAL A 729 0.20 9.74 37.68
CA VAL A 729 0.67 8.57 36.90
C VAL A 729 2.16 8.59 36.56
N SER A 730 2.92 9.49 37.18
CA SER A 730 4.36 9.67 36.95
C SER A 730 4.96 10.56 38.03
N THR A 731 6.29 10.55 38.20
CA THR A 731 7.02 11.52 39.05
C THR A 731 7.15 12.90 38.40
N SER A 732 6.12 13.30 37.64
CA SER A 732 6.02 14.53 36.87
C SER A 732 4.55 14.95 36.83
N SER A 733 4.30 16.25 36.66
CA SER A 733 3.01 16.94 36.82
C SER A 733 1.91 16.47 35.86
N ARG A 734 1.40 15.24 36.05
CA ARG A 734 0.42 14.60 35.19
C ARG A 734 -0.48 13.62 35.95
N ALA A 735 -1.77 13.93 35.99
CA ALA A 735 -2.82 13.08 36.53
C ALA A 735 -3.63 12.43 35.41
N GLN A 736 -4.16 11.22 35.64
CA GLN A 736 -4.98 10.51 34.65
C GLN A 736 -6.16 9.77 35.30
N ALA A 737 -7.36 10.00 34.78
CA ALA A 737 -8.61 9.34 35.16
C ALA A 737 -9.43 8.99 33.90
N LYS A 738 -10.64 8.45 34.08
CA LYS A 738 -11.64 8.28 33.01
C LYS A 738 -12.58 9.47 32.92
N VAL A 739 -13.13 9.74 31.74
CA VAL A 739 -14.25 10.67 31.59
C VAL A 739 -15.39 10.28 32.55
N GLY A 740 -15.88 11.24 33.34
CA GLY A 740 -16.87 11.04 34.38
C GLY A 740 -16.32 10.84 35.81
N GLU A 741 -15.04 10.46 35.96
CA GLU A 741 -14.36 10.37 37.26
C GLU A 741 -13.86 11.76 37.74
N THR A 742 -13.44 11.85 39.01
CA THR A 742 -12.95 13.09 39.64
C THR A 742 -11.48 12.91 40.04
N ILE A 743 -10.66 13.93 39.74
CA ILE A 743 -9.28 14.07 40.19
C ILE A 743 -9.25 15.13 41.31
N THR A 744 -8.73 14.79 42.49
CA THR A 744 -8.60 15.71 43.61
C THR A 744 -7.23 16.37 43.59
N MET A 745 -7.13 17.58 43.05
CA MET A 745 -5.89 18.35 43.11
C MET A 745 -5.74 19.00 44.50
N THR A 746 -4.66 18.67 45.19
CA THR A 746 -4.23 19.34 46.42
C THR A 746 -3.19 20.39 46.10
N VAL A 747 -3.55 21.66 46.32
CA VAL A 747 -2.68 22.83 46.22
C VAL A 747 -2.15 23.17 47.61
N ARG A 748 -0.84 23.39 47.74
CA ARG A 748 -0.16 23.73 49.00
C ARG A 748 0.64 25.03 48.87
N THR A 749 0.41 26.02 49.73
CA THR A 749 1.17 27.28 49.81
C THR A 749 2.06 27.32 51.05
N PHE A 750 3.34 27.65 50.86
CA PHE A 750 4.36 27.55 51.90
C PHE A 750 5.47 28.61 51.72
N ASN A 751 6.15 28.95 52.81
CA ASN A 751 7.20 29.95 52.83
C ASN A 751 8.51 29.33 52.33
N ALA A 752 9.20 30.02 51.43
CA ALA A 752 10.44 29.53 50.81
C ALA A 752 11.52 29.20 51.85
N LEU A 753 11.83 30.16 52.74
CA LEU A 753 12.94 30.09 53.72
C LEU A 753 12.91 28.91 54.70
N ASN A 754 11.72 28.35 54.98
CA ASN A 754 11.55 27.40 56.08
C ASN A 754 10.46 26.34 55.85
N ASN A 755 9.84 26.31 54.66
CA ASN A 755 8.77 25.39 54.29
C ASN A 755 7.53 25.41 55.22
N ALA A 756 7.39 26.43 56.08
CA ALA A 756 6.22 26.61 56.93
C ALA A 756 5.00 26.99 56.07
N PRO A 757 3.78 26.58 56.42
CA PRO A 757 2.60 26.91 55.63
C PRO A 757 2.35 28.42 55.60
N VAL A 758 1.96 28.94 54.44
CA VAL A 758 1.44 30.31 54.30
C VAL A 758 -0.08 30.18 54.12
N PRO A 759 -0.88 30.46 55.17
CA PRO A 759 -2.31 30.26 55.13
C PRO A 759 -3.01 31.33 54.29
N TYR A 760 -4.26 31.08 53.90
CA TYR A 760 -5.14 32.07 53.25
C TYR A 760 -4.56 32.73 51.99
N THR A 761 -3.69 32.01 51.27
CA THR A 761 -3.05 32.50 50.05
C THR A 761 -3.96 32.28 48.86
N ALA A 762 -4.32 33.35 48.16
CA ALA A 762 -5.09 33.29 46.93
C ALA A 762 -4.25 32.79 45.75
N PHE A 763 -4.82 31.90 44.94
CA PHE A 763 -4.22 31.34 43.73
C PHE A 763 -5.24 31.21 42.60
N THR A 764 -4.76 31.11 41.37
CA THR A 764 -5.53 30.78 40.18
C THR A 764 -5.12 29.44 39.60
N ILE A 765 -6.03 28.83 38.84
CA ILE A 765 -5.73 27.74 37.90
C ILE A 765 -6.23 28.20 36.53
N THR A 766 -5.30 28.53 35.63
CA THR A 766 -5.60 28.84 34.22
C THR A 766 -5.56 27.55 33.41
N LYS A 767 -6.57 27.31 32.58
CA LYS A 767 -6.76 26.09 31.80
C LYS A 767 -6.60 26.37 30.31
N ASP A 768 -5.66 25.70 29.66
CA ASP A 768 -5.45 25.79 28.21
C ASP A 768 -6.40 24.82 27.46
N MET A 769 -6.22 24.64 26.14
CA MET A 769 -7.01 23.73 25.33
C MET A 769 -6.72 22.26 25.66
N GLY A 770 -7.74 21.41 25.56
CA GLY A 770 -7.53 19.97 25.58
C GLY A 770 -6.86 19.51 24.29
N LYS A 771 -5.68 18.90 24.39
CA LYS A 771 -4.95 18.28 23.28
C LYS A 771 -5.29 16.79 23.17
N ASN A 772 -5.43 16.28 21.95
CA ASN A 772 -5.57 14.84 21.67
C ASN A 772 -4.24 14.11 21.92
N ARG A 773 -4.15 12.81 21.60
CA ARG A 773 -2.91 12.01 21.79
C ARG A 773 -1.79 12.42 20.83
N GLN A 774 -2.15 13.04 19.71
CA GLN A 774 -1.24 13.59 18.71
C GLN A 774 -0.87 15.07 18.98
N GLY A 775 -1.28 15.64 20.12
CA GLY A 775 -0.96 17.02 20.54
C GLY A 775 -1.85 18.12 19.93
N GLN A 776 -2.86 17.77 19.14
CA GLN A 776 -3.72 18.71 18.40
C GLN A 776 -4.92 19.16 19.25
N SER A 777 -5.40 20.39 19.06
CA SER A 777 -6.63 20.92 19.69
C SER A 777 -7.88 20.85 18.77
N THR A 778 -7.74 20.28 17.58
CA THR A 778 -8.77 20.16 16.53
C THR A 778 -8.66 18.79 15.82
N GLY A 779 -9.49 18.54 14.80
CA GLY A 779 -9.48 17.29 14.03
C GLY A 779 -10.32 16.15 14.63
N PHE A 780 -11.05 16.40 15.71
CA PHE A 780 -11.92 15.46 16.41
C PHE A 780 -13.24 16.12 16.83
N ASP A 781 -14.27 15.30 17.01
CA ASP A 781 -15.59 15.74 17.47
C ASP A 781 -15.62 15.80 19.01
N ASP A 782 -15.80 16.99 19.58
CA ASP A 782 -16.05 17.18 21.02
C ASP A 782 -17.11 18.28 21.24
N PRO A 783 -18.32 17.95 21.70
CA PRO A 783 -19.36 18.95 21.95
C PRO A 783 -19.03 19.90 23.13
N THR A 784 -18.09 19.53 24.00
CA THR A 784 -17.69 20.35 25.17
C THR A 784 -16.56 21.32 24.85
N ARG A 785 -15.81 21.10 23.76
CA ARG A 785 -14.53 21.79 23.42
C ARG A 785 -13.46 21.66 24.51
N GLY A 786 -13.33 20.46 25.08
CA GLY A 786 -12.40 20.14 26.14
C GLY A 786 -12.66 20.91 27.42
N ALA A 787 -13.93 21.22 27.74
CA ALA A 787 -14.29 21.84 29.00
C ALA A 787 -14.04 20.88 30.17
N ILE A 788 -13.68 21.44 31.32
CA ILE A 788 -13.56 20.71 32.59
C ILE A 788 -14.28 21.48 33.69
N GLU A 789 -14.81 20.72 34.64
CA GLU A 789 -15.43 21.21 35.86
C GLU A 789 -14.35 21.35 36.95
N MET A 790 -14.33 22.48 37.66
CA MET A 790 -13.58 22.66 38.91
C MET A 790 -14.56 23.11 40.00
N ASN A 791 -14.67 22.34 41.08
CA ASN A 791 -15.59 22.60 42.20
C ASN A 791 -17.03 22.97 41.73
N GLY A 792 -17.60 22.22 40.80
CA GLY A 792 -18.97 22.44 40.27
C GLY A 792 -19.12 23.52 39.18
N THR A 793 -18.05 24.19 38.76
CA THR A 793 -18.07 25.24 37.73
C THR A 793 -17.29 24.83 36.49
N LEU A 794 -17.84 25.04 35.28
CA LEU A 794 -17.17 24.69 34.02
C LEU A 794 -16.22 25.79 33.51
N TYR A 795 -15.04 25.37 33.05
CA TYR A 795 -13.99 26.21 32.48
C TYR A 795 -13.49 25.63 31.14
N GLY A 796 -13.23 26.48 30.15
CA GLY A 796 -12.82 26.07 28.80
C GLY A 796 -13.10 27.11 27.72
N THR A 797 -12.65 26.85 26.48
CA THR A 797 -12.84 27.79 25.35
C THR A 797 -14.31 27.94 24.90
N SER A 798 -15.19 27.07 25.39
CA SER A 798 -16.66 27.13 25.25
C SER A 798 -17.36 27.83 26.42
N GLN A 799 -16.62 28.28 27.44
CA GLN A 799 -17.16 28.73 28.72
C GLN A 799 -16.83 30.22 28.99
N PRO A 800 -17.51 30.89 29.95
CA PRO A 800 -17.26 32.31 30.26
C PRO A 800 -15.88 32.62 30.86
N SER A 801 -15.11 31.60 31.29
CA SER A 801 -13.78 31.75 31.85
C SER A 801 -12.87 30.55 31.54
N LEU A 802 -11.58 30.83 31.42
CA LEU A 802 -10.48 29.85 31.40
C LEU A 802 -9.76 29.76 32.76
N VAL A 803 -10.12 30.64 33.71
CA VAL A 803 -9.41 30.84 34.98
C VAL A 803 -10.35 30.56 36.16
N TYR A 804 -9.99 29.54 36.94
CA TYR A 804 -10.50 29.29 38.28
C TYR A 804 -9.69 30.10 39.31
N ALA A 805 -10.32 30.48 40.42
CA ALA A 805 -9.66 31.15 41.56
C ALA A 805 -10.00 30.45 42.87
N GLY A 806 -9.00 30.25 43.72
CA GLY A 806 -9.13 29.60 45.02
C GLY A 806 -8.24 30.25 46.08
N THR A 807 -8.40 29.83 47.34
CA THR A 807 -7.63 30.33 48.49
C THR A 807 -7.32 29.16 49.42
N THR A 808 -6.10 29.11 49.97
CA THR A 808 -5.72 28.07 50.94
C THR A 808 -6.29 28.28 52.34
N ASP A 809 -6.32 27.23 53.14
CA ASP A 809 -6.84 27.19 54.51
C ASP A 809 -5.83 27.74 55.55
N ALA A 810 -6.10 27.51 56.85
CA ALA A 810 -5.22 27.90 57.95
C ALA A 810 -3.92 27.07 58.03
N GLN A 811 -3.81 25.99 57.25
CA GLN A 811 -2.69 25.07 57.14
C GLN A 811 -1.95 25.25 55.81
N GLY A 812 -2.36 26.20 54.97
CA GLY A 812 -1.76 26.45 53.66
C GLY A 812 -2.13 25.40 52.61
N PHE A 813 -3.28 24.73 52.71
CA PHE A 813 -3.77 23.76 51.74
C PHE A 813 -5.11 24.18 51.11
N ALA A 814 -5.37 23.74 49.88
CA ALA A 814 -6.68 23.79 49.23
C ALA A 814 -6.89 22.54 48.38
N THR A 815 -8.12 22.04 48.34
CA THR A 815 -8.53 20.95 47.45
C THR A 815 -9.39 21.50 46.32
N VAL A 816 -9.08 21.12 45.09
CA VAL A 816 -9.89 21.39 43.91
C VAL A 816 -10.30 20.06 43.29
N GLU A 817 -11.59 19.78 43.27
CA GLU A 817 -12.17 18.65 42.55
C GLU A 817 -12.24 19.01 41.07
N ILE A 818 -11.43 18.33 40.25
CA ILE A 818 -11.34 18.52 38.81
C ILE A 818 -12.00 17.33 38.12
N LYS A 819 -12.93 17.58 37.20
CA LYS A 819 -13.70 16.54 36.52
C LYS A 819 -13.95 16.89 35.06
N GLN A 820 -14.02 15.89 34.19
CA GLN A 820 -14.60 16.04 32.84
C GLN A 820 -15.88 15.20 32.77
N PRO A 821 -17.09 15.78 32.96
CA PRO A 821 -18.35 15.02 32.98
C PRO A 821 -18.69 14.36 31.63
N GLN A 822 -18.29 14.98 30.54
CA GLN A 822 -18.35 14.49 29.16
C GLN A 822 -17.08 14.94 28.45
N GLY A 823 -16.53 14.09 27.58
CA GLY A 823 -15.26 14.35 26.90
C GLY A 823 -14.84 13.14 26.07
N VAL A 824 -13.80 13.31 25.25
CA VAL A 824 -13.46 12.37 24.17
C VAL A 824 -12.00 11.90 24.19
N GLY A 825 -11.34 11.94 25.35
CA GLY A 825 -9.95 11.48 25.50
C GLY A 825 -8.93 12.59 25.29
N LEU A 826 -8.90 13.58 26.18
CA LEU A 826 -8.06 14.77 26.05
C LEU A 826 -7.10 14.95 27.24
N ALA A 827 -5.89 15.43 26.94
CA ALA A 827 -4.94 15.95 27.91
C ALA A 827 -5.08 17.47 27.99
N THR A 828 -5.43 18.00 29.16
CA THR A 828 -5.63 19.45 29.37
C THR A 828 -4.50 20.03 30.22
N PRO A 829 -3.71 20.99 29.69
CA PRO A 829 -2.74 21.75 30.47
C PRO A 829 -3.43 22.72 31.44
N LEU A 830 -2.89 22.78 32.65
CA LEU A 830 -3.28 23.65 33.75
C LEU A 830 -2.04 24.41 34.25
N ASN A 831 -2.21 25.69 34.55
CA ASN A 831 -1.18 26.59 35.04
C ASN A 831 -1.63 27.16 36.39
N ILE A 832 -0.99 26.73 37.47
CA ILE A 832 -1.34 27.10 38.86
C ILE A 832 -0.37 28.16 39.36
N ALA A 833 -0.87 29.32 39.79
CA ALA A 833 -0.05 30.44 40.27
C ALA A 833 -0.72 31.19 41.45
N PRO A 834 0.02 31.70 42.44
CA PRO A 834 -0.52 32.60 43.46
C PRO A 834 -0.78 33.99 42.89
N VAL A 835 -1.80 34.67 43.39
CA VAL A 835 -2.23 35.99 42.86
C VAL A 835 -1.30 37.13 43.27
N ASN A 836 -0.67 37.03 44.44
CA ASN A 836 0.09 38.13 45.07
C ASN A 836 1.47 37.70 45.64
N SER A 837 2.15 36.72 45.03
CA SER A 837 3.50 36.33 45.49
C SER A 837 4.61 37.09 44.76
N TYR A 838 5.65 37.45 45.49
CA TYR A 838 6.86 38.07 44.92
C TYR A 838 7.89 37.03 44.40
N ILE A 839 7.67 35.72 44.61
CA ILE A 839 8.29 34.65 43.81
C ILE A 839 7.32 34.26 42.69
N PRO A 840 7.73 34.29 41.41
CA PRO A 840 7.08 33.54 40.34
C PRO A 840 7.38 32.04 40.49
N ASN A 841 6.35 31.28 40.86
CA ASN A 841 6.40 29.90 41.33
C ASN A 841 5.35 29.02 40.60
N THR A 842 5.04 29.36 39.36
CA THR A 842 4.01 28.70 38.54
C THR A 842 4.23 27.18 38.45
N VAL A 843 3.21 26.40 38.79
CA VAL A 843 3.19 24.95 38.57
C VAL A 843 2.40 24.65 37.31
N ASN A 844 3.09 24.15 36.27
CA ASN A 844 2.43 23.57 35.09
C ASN A 844 2.03 22.11 35.40
N TYR A 845 0.80 21.73 35.07
CA TYR A 845 0.21 20.41 35.33
C TYR A 845 -0.61 19.94 34.13
N ASN A 846 -0.71 18.63 33.88
CA ASN A 846 -1.62 18.08 32.87
C ASN A 846 -2.65 17.14 33.53
N VAL A 847 -3.93 17.31 33.19
CA VAL A 847 -4.99 16.36 33.57
C VAL A 847 -5.49 15.63 32.33
N ILE A 848 -5.49 14.29 32.36
CA ILE A 848 -5.93 13.44 31.25
C ILE A 848 -7.21 12.72 31.64
N PHE A 849 -8.30 12.98 30.92
CA PHE A 849 -9.55 12.24 31.07
C PHE A 849 -9.72 11.32 29.86
N THR A 850 -9.51 10.02 30.08
CA THR A 850 -9.50 9.00 29.02
C THR A 850 -10.92 8.59 28.61
N THR A 851 -11.15 8.40 27.30
CA THR A 851 -12.41 7.88 26.76
C THR A 851 -12.38 6.37 26.60
N LEU A 852 -13.53 5.72 26.77
CA LEU A 852 -13.71 4.29 26.56
C LEU A 852 -13.60 3.90 25.07
N THR A 853 -14.00 4.77 24.15
CA THR A 853 -14.12 4.46 22.71
C THR A 853 -12.81 4.56 21.91
N SER A 854 -11.69 4.80 22.59
CA SER A 854 -10.34 4.83 22.02
C SER A 854 -9.44 3.84 22.76
N PRO A 855 -8.51 3.13 22.09
CA PRO A 855 -7.58 2.23 22.76
C PRO A 855 -6.38 2.96 23.36
N ASP A 856 -5.74 2.35 24.37
CA ASP A 856 -4.46 2.86 24.89
C ASP A 856 -3.26 2.44 24.00
N ALA A 857 -3.34 2.83 22.72
CA ALA A 857 -2.33 2.50 21.71
C ALA A 857 -1.62 3.76 21.20
N VAL A 858 -0.34 3.64 20.84
CA VAL A 858 0.47 4.76 20.29
C VAL A 858 -0.11 5.32 19.00
N GLY A 859 -0.78 4.49 18.19
CA GLY A 859 -1.46 4.91 16.96
C GLY A 859 -2.86 5.52 17.15
N ALA A 860 -3.36 5.62 18.38
CA ALA A 860 -4.67 6.21 18.67
C ALA A 860 -4.64 7.74 18.49
N GLN A 861 -5.76 8.32 18.06
CA GLN A 861 -5.93 9.77 17.98
C GLN A 861 -6.17 10.38 19.35
N MET A 862 -6.93 9.70 20.22
CA MET A 862 -7.35 10.20 21.53
C MET A 862 -6.71 9.45 22.70
N TRP A 863 -6.79 10.03 23.90
CA TRP A 863 -6.39 9.36 25.14
C TRP A 863 -7.47 8.35 25.54
N GLY A 864 -7.15 7.07 25.38
CA GLY A 864 -8.12 5.97 25.42
C GLY A 864 -7.96 4.99 26.59
N HIS A 865 -8.99 4.17 26.83
CA HIS A 865 -8.93 3.00 27.72
C HIS A 865 -9.79 1.80 27.25
N MET A 866 -10.10 1.69 25.95
CA MET A 866 -10.82 0.55 25.34
C MET A 866 -10.21 -0.79 25.73
N ASP A 867 -11.05 -1.80 25.96
CA ASP A 867 -10.58 -3.17 26.24
C ASP A 867 -9.93 -3.78 24.98
N GLU A 868 -8.63 -4.10 25.05
CA GLU A 868 -7.90 -4.77 23.97
C GLU A 868 -8.51 -6.15 23.59
N THR A 869 -9.17 -6.82 24.55
CA THR A 869 -9.84 -8.10 24.31
C THR A 869 -11.13 -8.28 25.11
N ILE A 870 -12.16 -8.86 24.49
CA ILE A 870 -13.37 -9.36 25.16
C ILE A 870 -13.26 -10.89 25.26
N THR A 871 -13.61 -11.49 26.40
CA THR A 871 -13.62 -12.95 26.57
C THR A 871 -15.02 -13.47 26.88
N VAL A 872 -15.46 -14.48 26.13
CA VAL A 872 -16.74 -15.18 26.33
C VAL A 872 -16.47 -16.69 26.34
N ASP A 873 -16.87 -17.36 27.41
CA ASP A 873 -16.51 -18.75 27.72
C ASP A 873 -14.99 -19.01 27.59
N ALA A 874 -14.57 -19.78 26.58
CA ALA A 874 -13.17 -20.09 26.26
C ALA A 874 -12.65 -19.36 25.01
N LEU A 875 -13.38 -18.34 24.54
CA LEU A 875 -13.08 -17.56 23.34
C LEU A 875 -12.69 -16.13 23.74
N THR A 876 -11.43 -15.77 23.51
CA THR A 876 -10.94 -14.40 23.66
C THR A 876 -10.81 -13.75 22.28
N PHE A 877 -11.52 -12.66 22.07
CA PHE A 877 -11.59 -11.87 20.86
C PHE A 877 -10.77 -10.60 21.06
N ALA A 878 -9.86 -10.27 20.15
CA ALA A 878 -9.14 -9.01 20.14
C ALA A 878 -9.94 -7.91 19.42
N ARG A 879 -9.78 -6.65 19.86
CA ARG A 879 -10.41 -5.47 19.23
C ARG A 879 -10.02 -5.32 17.76
N PRO A 880 -10.79 -4.60 16.93
CA PRO A 880 -10.35 -4.23 15.59
C PRO A 880 -9.06 -3.39 15.64
N ARG A 881 -8.34 -3.39 14.51
CA ARG A 881 -7.11 -2.62 14.34
C ARG A 881 -7.39 -1.19 13.90
N LEU A 882 -6.65 -0.25 14.47
CA LEU A 882 -6.51 1.11 13.92
C LEU A 882 -5.80 1.05 12.57
N ALA A 883 -6.04 2.02 11.70
CA ALA A 883 -5.36 2.14 10.42
C ALA A 883 -3.83 2.31 10.61
N ALA A 884 -3.39 2.97 11.68
CA ALA A 884 -1.98 3.16 12.03
C ALA A 884 -1.29 1.88 12.59
N GLU A 885 -2.04 0.82 12.92
CA GLU A 885 -1.47 -0.46 13.37
C GLU A 885 -1.16 -1.43 12.20
N VAL A 886 -1.47 -1.05 10.95
CA VAL A 886 -1.40 -1.92 9.76
C VAL A 886 -0.76 -1.19 8.58
N SER A 887 -0.06 -1.93 7.71
CA SER A 887 0.82 -1.29 6.71
C SER A 887 0.11 -0.84 5.42
N SER A 888 -1.08 -1.37 5.11
CA SER A 888 -1.83 -0.99 3.90
C SER A 888 -3.31 -1.42 3.97
N PRO A 889 -4.16 -0.84 4.83
CA PRO A 889 -5.55 -1.30 5.01
C PRO A 889 -6.33 -1.31 3.67
N ASP A 890 -7.28 -2.25 3.50
CA ASP A 890 -8.11 -2.30 2.27
C ASP A 890 -9.09 -1.11 2.19
N GLY A 891 -9.39 -0.51 3.33
CA GLY A 891 -10.01 0.80 3.47
C GLY A 891 -9.94 1.26 4.92
N THR A 892 -10.13 2.55 5.16
CA THR A 892 -10.20 3.13 6.51
C THR A 892 -11.62 3.61 6.83
N LEU A 893 -11.91 3.85 8.10
CA LEU A 893 -13.17 4.45 8.55
C LEU A 893 -13.00 5.13 9.91
N THR A 894 -13.34 6.42 9.98
CA THR A 894 -13.40 7.15 11.25
C THR A 894 -14.68 6.78 12.01
N GLU A 895 -14.54 6.30 13.24
CA GLU A 895 -15.65 6.13 14.19
C GLU A 895 -15.14 6.45 15.61
N ASN A 896 -15.92 7.24 16.36
CA ASN A 896 -15.59 7.66 17.74
C ASN A 896 -14.23 8.36 17.87
N ASN A 897 -13.92 9.29 16.95
CA ASN A 897 -12.65 9.99 16.79
C ASN A 897 -11.41 9.14 16.43
N GLU A 898 -11.54 7.81 16.31
CA GLU A 898 -10.46 6.92 15.90
C GLU A 898 -10.58 6.50 14.43
N VAL A 899 -9.44 6.30 13.76
CA VAL A 899 -9.38 5.85 12.36
C VAL A 899 -9.11 4.34 12.32
N TRP A 900 -10.15 3.56 12.02
CA TRP A 900 -10.12 2.10 12.02
C TRP A 900 -9.74 1.52 10.66
N SER A 901 -9.06 0.36 10.69
CA SER A 901 -8.86 -0.47 9.51
C SER A 901 -10.15 -1.23 9.14
N ARG A 902 -10.40 -1.36 7.84
CA ARG A 902 -11.41 -2.24 7.26
C ARG A 902 -10.76 -3.19 6.27
N VAL A 903 -11.27 -4.40 6.22
CA VAL A 903 -10.69 -5.51 5.44
C VAL A 903 -11.72 -6.04 4.45
N SER A 904 -11.32 -6.29 3.20
CA SER A 904 -12.16 -6.98 2.21
C SER A 904 -12.23 -8.48 2.52
N GLN A 905 -13.27 -9.18 2.06
CA GLN A 905 -13.44 -10.62 2.34
C GLN A 905 -12.21 -11.44 1.94
N ALA A 906 -11.59 -11.11 0.80
CA ALA A 906 -10.41 -11.78 0.26
C ALA A 906 -9.17 -11.68 1.17
N ASN A 907 -9.04 -10.58 1.91
CA ASN A 907 -7.89 -10.29 2.78
C ASN A 907 -8.16 -10.52 4.26
N THR A 908 -9.30 -11.14 4.63
CA THR A 908 -9.65 -11.44 6.03
C THR A 908 -8.64 -12.32 6.77
N SER A 909 -7.72 -12.99 6.05
CA SER A 909 -6.58 -13.74 6.58
C SER A 909 -5.21 -13.06 6.39
N SER A 910 -5.18 -11.74 6.15
CA SER A 910 -3.96 -10.97 5.86
C SER A 910 -3.70 -9.91 6.94
N THR A 911 -2.75 -10.17 7.82
CA THR A 911 -2.44 -9.30 8.97
C THR A 911 -1.92 -7.92 8.58
N SER A 912 -1.22 -7.78 7.45
CA SER A 912 -0.77 -6.48 6.90
C SER A 912 -1.93 -5.59 6.41
N LYS A 913 -3.12 -6.17 6.22
CA LYS A 913 -4.39 -5.48 5.94
C LYS A 913 -5.22 -5.21 7.19
N GLY A 914 -4.85 -5.78 8.35
CA GLY A 914 -5.69 -5.84 9.55
C GLY A 914 -6.61 -7.06 9.63
N GLY A 915 -6.46 -8.03 8.72
CA GLY A 915 -7.08 -9.34 8.83
C GLY A 915 -6.43 -10.22 9.91
N CYS A 916 -7.00 -11.39 10.14
CA CYS A 916 -6.54 -12.32 11.17
C CYS A 916 -5.40 -13.23 10.71
N GLY A 917 -4.68 -13.81 11.68
CA GLY A 917 -3.79 -14.94 11.42
C GLY A 917 -4.53 -16.20 10.95
N ALA A 918 -3.78 -17.22 10.53
CA ALA A 918 -4.35 -18.48 10.05
C ALA A 918 -5.34 -19.10 11.05
N ASN A 919 -6.56 -19.38 10.59
CA ASN A 919 -7.69 -19.89 11.37
C ASN A 919 -8.17 -19.02 12.57
N MET A 920 -7.65 -17.79 12.75
CA MET A 920 -8.03 -16.90 13.85
C MET A 920 -9.29 -16.05 13.56
N LEU A 921 -9.81 -16.03 12.33
CA LEU A 921 -11.06 -15.34 12.00
C LEU A 921 -12.27 -16.09 12.64
N PRO A 922 -13.05 -15.45 13.53
CA PRO A 922 -14.15 -16.10 14.23
C PRO A 922 -15.22 -16.66 13.28
N ARG A 923 -15.80 -17.82 13.61
CA ARG A 923 -16.98 -18.38 12.94
C ARG A 923 -18.22 -17.55 13.31
N ARG A 924 -19.28 -17.66 12.50
CA ARG A 924 -20.57 -16.97 12.74
C ARG A 924 -21.12 -17.25 14.14
N SER A 925 -21.14 -18.51 14.58
CA SER A 925 -21.53 -18.91 15.94
C SER A 925 -20.67 -18.29 17.05
N GLN A 926 -19.39 -17.97 16.79
CA GLN A 926 -18.50 -17.36 17.77
C GLN A 926 -18.75 -15.85 17.90
N LEU A 927 -18.97 -15.12 16.80
CA LEU A 927 -19.42 -13.71 16.86
C LEU A 927 -20.85 -13.59 17.39
N ASN A 928 -21.72 -14.56 17.10
CA ASN A 928 -23.03 -14.64 17.77
C ASN A 928 -22.85 -14.75 19.29
N ALA A 929 -22.00 -15.64 19.80
CA ALA A 929 -21.74 -15.73 21.24
C ALA A 929 -21.13 -14.45 21.84
N LEU A 930 -20.23 -13.77 21.10
CA LEU A 930 -19.71 -12.45 21.50
C LEU A 930 -20.83 -11.41 21.63
N TYR A 931 -21.74 -11.34 20.66
CA TYR A 931 -22.90 -10.45 20.71
C TYR A 931 -23.93 -10.87 21.79
N ASP A 932 -24.29 -12.14 21.88
CA ASP A 932 -25.33 -12.63 22.79
C ASP A 932 -24.94 -12.37 24.26
N ALA A 933 -23.65 -12.48 24.60
CA ALA A 933 -23.09 -12.11 25.89
C ALA A 933 -22.99 -10.59 26.14
N ASN A 934 -22.99 -9.77 25.08
CA ASN A 934 -22.79 -8.32 25.10
C ASN A 934 -23.89 -7.58 24.29
N ASN A 935 -25.13 -8.04 24.45
CA ASN A 935 -26.27 -7.59 23.65
C ASN A 935 -26.69 -6.15 23.99
N GLY A 936 -27.39 -5.49 23.07
CA GLY A 936 -27.80 -4.09 23.24
C GLY A 936 -26.62 -3.11 23.20
N ASN A 937 -25.66 -3.35 22.30
CA ASN A 937 -24.43 -2.57 22.12
C ASN A 937 -23.53 -2.44 23.37
N VAL A 938 -23.47 -3.47 24.24
CA VAL A 938 -22.49 -3.55 25.35
C VAL A 938 -21.05 -3.64 24.81
N VAL A 939 -20.87 -4.21 23.61
CA VAL A 939 -19.58 -4.23 22.88
C VAL A 939 -18.97 -2.82 22.70
N GLN A 940 -19.79 -1.79 22.45
CA GLN A 940 -19.31 -0.41 22.47
C GLN A 940 -19.42 0.23 23.85
N THR A 941 -20.56 0.10 24.54
CA THR A 941 -20.88 0.90 25.73
C THR A 941 -20.17 0.46 27.02
N VAL A 942 -19.57 -0.74 27.04
CA VAL A 942 -18.76 -1.25 28.16
C VAL A 942 -17.32 -1.56 27.74
N HIS A 943 -17.11 -2.11 26.54
CA HIS A 943 -15.77 -2.48 26.05
C HIS A 943 -15.14 -1.47 25.07
N GLY A 944 -15.92 -0.49 24.57
CA GLY A 944 -15.44 0.62 23.74
C GLY A 944 -15.34 0.38 22.23
N TRP A 945 -15.48 -0.87 21.77
CA TRP A 945 -15.21 -1.23 20.37
C TRP A 945 -16.16 -0.51 19.40
N PRO A 946 -15.72 -0.16 18.18
CA PRO A 946 -16.58 0.48 17.19
C PRO A 946 -17.65 -0.50 16.70
N THR A 947 -18.89 -0.03 16.57
CA THR A 947 -20.06 -0.83 16.16
C THR A 947 -21.06 -0.05 15.30
N GLN A 948 -21.04 1.29 15.34
CA GLN A 948 -22.12 2.12 14.82
C GLN A 948 -22.17 2.18 13.29
N ARG A 949 -21.03 1.96 12.62
CA ARG A 949 -20.90 2.22 11.19
C ARG A 949 -20.81 0.97 10.32
N GLN A 950 -20.24 -0.14 10.80
CA GLN A 950 -19.99 -1.35 10.00
C GLN A 950 -20.07 -2.64 10.84
N PRO A 951 -20.47 -3.78 10.26
CA PRO A 951 -20.46 -5.08 10.93
C PRO A 951 -19.06 -5.73 10.91
N TYR A 952 -18.93 -6.88 11.57
CA TYR A 952 -17.71 -7.68 11.68
C TYR A 952 -17.75 -8.93 10.79
N TRP A 953 -16.63 -9.25 10.13
CA TRP A 953 -16.49 -10.47 9.32
C TRP A 953 -16.48 -11.76 10.14
N SER A 954 -17.19 -12.78 9.67
CA SER A 954 -17.03 -14.17 10.11
C SER A 954 -16.36 -15.05 9.05
N SER A 955 -15.77 -16.17 9.48
CA SER A 955 -15.20 -17.21 8.61
C SER A 955 -16.24 -18.22 8.07
N SER A 956 -17.53 -17.96 8.26
CA SER A 956 -18.61 -18.88 7.86
C SER A 956 -19.26 -18.44 6.54
N PRO A 957 -19.22 -19.25 5.47
CA PRO A 957 -19.89 -18.93 4.21
C PRO A 957 -21.40 -18.79 4.33
N ALA A 958 -21.93 -17.86 3.53
CA ALA A 958 -23.35 -17.64 3.33
C ALA A 958 -23.91 -18.58 2.25
N ASP A 959 -25.25 -18.61 2.15
CA ASP A 959 -25.98 -19.40 1.15
C ASP A 959 -25.74 -18.95 -0.32
N GLN A 960 -24.98 -17.86 -0.52
CA GLN A 960 -24.47 -17.40 -1.81
C GLN A 960 -22.94 -17.54 -1.82
N VAL A 961 -22.41 -18.73 -2.11
CA VAL A 961 -20.96 -18.94 -2.29
C VAL A 961 -20.46 -18.05 -3.45
N PRO A 962 -19.38 -17.26 -3.30
CA PRO A 962 -18.31 -17.36 -2.29
C PRO A 962 -18.46 -16.44 -1.06
N HIS A 963 -19.58 -15.77 -0.85
CA HIS A 963 -19.74 -14.76 0.21
C HIS A 963 -19.70 -15.36 1.62
N TYR A 964 -19.18 -14.60 2.59
CA TYR A 964 -19.22 -14.92 4.03
C TYR A 964 -20.34 -14.15 4.73
N TYR A 965 -20.74 -14.58 5.92
CA TYR A 965 -21.61 -13.80 6.80
C TYR A 965 -20.83 -12.69 7.53
N THR A 966 -21.46 -11.54 7.69
CA THR A 966 -21.07 -10.50 8.65
C THR A 966 -22.12 -10.38 9.76
N ILE A 967 -21.70 -9.95 10.95
CA ILE A 967 -22.58 -9.73 12.12
C ILE A 967 -22.33 -8.32 12.66
N ALA A 968 -23.38 -7.52 12.82
CA ALA A 968 -23.34 -6.26 13.53
C ALA A 968 -23.34 -6.53 15.06
N LEU A 969 -22.46 -5.87 15.82
CA LEU A 969 -22.24 -6.15 17.25
C LEU A 969 -22.99 -5.18 18.18
N ASP A 970 -23.74 -4.24 17.61
CA ASP A 970 -24.71 -3.38 18.29
C ASP A 970 -26.08 -4.06 18.46
N ASP A 971 -26.64 -4.65 17.39
CA ASP A 971 -27.99 -5.25 17.36
C ASP A 971 -28.04 -6.75 17.02
N GLY A 972 -26.92 -7.36 16.64
CA GLY A 972 -26.82 -8.77 16.25
C GLY A 972 -27.24 -9.07 14.81
N ALA A 973 -27.49 -8.06 13.97
CA ALA A 973 -27.95 -8.24 12.60
C ALA A 973 -26.92 -8.98 11.75
N ARG A 974 -27.34 -10.15 11.23
CA ARG A 974 -26.53 -10.98 10.34
C ARG A 974 -26.88 -10.73 8.87
N THR A 975 -25.95 -10.16 8.12
CA THR A 975 -26.06 -9.92 6.68
C THR A 975 -25.08 -10.80 5.87
N VAL A 976 -25.28 -10.88 4.55
CA VAL A 976 -24.34 -11.53 3.62
C VAL A 976 -23.35 -10.46 3.17
N GLY A 977 -22.05 -10.69 3.37
CA GLY A 977 -21.00 -9.73 3.06
C GLY A 977 -20.77 -9.59 1.55
N GLY A 978 -20.69 -8.35 1.07
CA GLY A 978 -20.39 -8.02 -0.32
C GLY A 978 -18.89 -7.86 -0.59
N SER A 979 -18.56 -7.04 -1.61
CA SER A 979 -17.19 -6.60 -1.90
C SER A 979 -16.68 -5.51 -0.94
N THR A 980 -17.58 -4.85 -0.19
CA THR A 980 -17.26 -3.78 0.76
C THR A 980 -16.37 -4.27 1.90
N ALA A 981 -15.31 -3.53 2.20
CA ALA A 981 -14.48 -3.78 3.37
C ALA A 981 -15.19 -3.36 4.67
N VAL A 982 -15.18 -4.24 5.68
CA VAL A 982 -15.83 -4.04 6.99
C VAL A 982 -14.85 -4.37 8.14
N TYR A 983 -15.30 -4.32 9.40
CA TYR A 983 -14.44 -4.58 10.56
C TYR A 983 -14.05 -6.06 10.69
N VAL A 984 -12.93 -6.29 11.38
CA VAL A 984 -12.42 -7.62 11.74
C VAL A 984 -12.07 -7.62 13.22
N SER A 985 -12.56 -8.61 13.95
CA SER A 985 -12.06 -9.02 15.26
C SER A 985 -11.48 -10.42 15.12
N CYS A 986 -10.40 -10.71 15.83
CA CYS A 986 -9.67 -11.98 15.70
C CYS A 986 -9.67 -12.72 17.03
N LEU A 987 -9.82 -14.05 17.00
CA LEU A 987 -9.54 -14.87 18.15
C LEU A 987 -8.04 -14.80 18.47
N THR A 988 -7.67 -14.67 19.74
CA THR A 988 -6.26 -14.75 20.18
C THR A 988 -5.70 -16.16 20.04
N THR A 989 -6.58 -17.17 20.06
CA THR A 989 -6.28 -18.59 19.82
C THR A 989 -6.90 -19.03 18.49
N ALA A 990 -6.12 -19.66 17.61
CA ALA A 990 -6.60 -20.13 16.31
C ALA A 990 -7.67 -21.23 16.46
N ASN A 991 -8.68 -21.23 15.58
CA ASN A 991 -9.69 -22.30 15.55
C ASN A 991 -9.06 -23.65 15.20
N ASN A 992 -9.53 -24.71 15.86
CA ASN A 992 -9.19 -26.10 15.49
C ASN A 992 -9.53 -26.32 14.00
N PRO A 993 -8.57 -26.80 13.18
CA PRO A 993 -8.79 -27.13 11.78
C PRO A 993 -9.66 -28.38 11.65
N ALA A 994 -10.41 -28.48 10.54
CA ALA A 994 -11.12 -29.70 10.20
C ALA A 994 -10.13 -30.82 9.85
N SER A 995 -10.29 -31.98 10.50
CA SER A 995 -9.47 -33.17 10.30
C SER A 995 -10.27 -34.31 9.65
N SER A 996 -11.57 -34.41 9.91
CA SER A 996 -12.44 -35.40 9.28
C SER A 996 -13.84 -34.86 9.01
N ILE A 997 -14.54 -35.50 8.07
CA ILE A 997 -15.93 -35.21 7.70
C ILE A 997 -16.66 -36.55 7.53
N THR A 998 -17.80 -36.71 8.21
CA THR A 998 -18.71 -37.86 8.01
C THR A 998 -19.95 -37.42 7.26
N LEU A 999 -20.45 -38.30 6.38
CA LEU A 999 -21.73 -38.18 5.69
C LEU A 999 -22.57 -39.39 6.08
N GLU A 1000 -23.59 -39.16 6.90
CA GLU A 1000 -24.41 -40.20 7.53
C GLU A 1000 -25.85 -40.10 7.01
N VAL A 1001 -26.53 -41.23 6.83
CA VAL A 1001 -27.97 -41.23 6.53
C VAL A 1001 -28.74 -41.00 7.83
N VAL A 1002 -29.69 -40.05 7.83
CA VAL A 1002 -30.46 -39.69 9.04
C VAL A 1002 -31.40 -40.82 9.48
N ASP A 1003 -31.89 -41.61 8.54
CA ASP A 1003 -32.69 -42.81 8.76
C ASP A 1003 -31.85 -44.08 8.49
N PRO A 1004 -31.40 -44.83 9.52
CA PRO A 1004 -30.63 -46.05 9.33
C PRO A 1004 -31.34 -47.14 8.51
N ALA A 1005 -32.68 -47.14 8.43
CA ALA A 1005 -33.42 -48.12 7.63
C ALA A 1005 -33.24 -47.91 6.11
N GLN A 1006 -32.80 -46.73 5.70
CA GLN A 1006 -32.44 -46.44 4.30
C GLN A 1006 -31.02 -46.89 3.94
N TRP A 1007 -30.16 -47.25 4.91
CA TRP A 1007 -28.79 -47.67 4.63
C TRP A 1007 -28.71 -49.17 4.31
N ASN A 1008 -28.03 -49.53 3.22
CA ASN A 1008 -27.76 -50.91 2.85
C ASN A 1008 -26.27 -51.23 2.97
N ALA A 1009 -25.87 -51.86 4.08
CA ALA A 1009 -24.47 -52.19 4.35
C ALA A 1009 -23.82 -53.08 3.27
N ALA A 1010 -24.57 -54.03 2.70
CA ALA A 1010 -24.04 -54.93 1.65
C ALA A 1010 -23.78 -54.25 0.31
N ALA A 1011 -24.43 -53.11 0.03
CA ALA A 1011 -24.17 -52.26 -1.13
C ALA A 1011 -23.33 -51.01 -0.79
N ASN A 1012 -22.96 -50.82 0.49
CA ASN A 1012 -22.33 -49.61 1.03
C ASN A 1012 -23.02 -48.30 0.57
N ALA A 1013 -24.36 -48.31 0.49
CA ALA A 1013 -25.13 -47.24 -0.13
C ALA A 1013 -26.54 -47.07 0.47
N ALA A 1014 -27.10 -45.86 0.35
CA ALA A 1014 -28.49 -45.59 0.68
C ALA A 1014 -29.43 -46.15 -0.42
N LYS A 1015 -30.52 -46.81 -0.01
CA LYS A 1015 -31.46 -47.50 -0.90
C LYS A 1015 -32.90 -47.05 -0.66
N LEU A 1016 -33.45 -46.30 -1.62
CA LEU A 1016 -34.80 -45.73 -1.60
C LEU A 1016 -35.55 -46.06 -2.90
N LYS A 1017 -36.87 -45.88 -2.92
CA LYS A 1017 -37.67 -45.93 -4.16
C LYS A 1017 -37.52 -44.61 -4.94
N LYS A 1018 -37.68 -44.69 -6.27
CA LYS A 1018 -37.63 -43.50 -7.17
C LYS A 1018 -38.70 -42.48 -6.75
N GLY A 1019 -38.26 -41.30 -6.28
CA GLY A 1019 -39.11 -40.20 -5.85
C GLY A 1019 -39.26 -40.02 -4.33
N GLU A 1020 -38.75 -40.96 -3.53
CA GLU A 1020 -38.59 -40.78 -2.07
C GLU A 1020 -37.44 -39.79 -1.76
N THR A 1021 -37.40 -39.29 -0.51
CA THR A 1021 -36.41 -38.31 -0.07
C THR A 1021 -35.40 -38.95 0.86
N LEU A 1022 -34.12 -38.88 0.46
CA LEU A 1022 -32.98 -39.16 1.31
C LEU A 1022 -32.70 -37.92 2.17
N GLN A 1023 -32.49 -38.14 3.46
CA GLN A 1023 -31.94 -37.14 4.38
C GLN A 1023 -30.55 -37.57 4.81
N VAL A 1024 -29.60 -36.64 4.78
CA VAL A 1024 -28.22 -36.88 5.23
C VAL A 1024 -27.81 -35.83 6.26
N LYS A 1025 -27.02 -36.29 7.23
CA LYS A 1025 -26.31 -35.46 8.19
C LYS A 1025 -24.85 -35.39 7.77
N VAL A 1026 -24.28 -34.19 7.81
CA VAL A 1026 -22.85 -33.97 7.66
C VAL A 1026 -22.28 -33.55 9.01
N THR A 1027 -21.23 -34.23 9.46
CA THR A 1027 -20.50 -33.86 10.69
C THR A 1027 -19.04 -33.63 10.36
N VAL A 1028 -18.58 -32.38 10.43
CA VAL A 1028 -17.15 -32.04 10.38
C VAL A 1028 -16.56 -32.12 11.78
N LYS A 1029 -15.34 -32.61 11.94
CA LYS A 1029 -14.66 -32.78 13.23
C LYS A 1029 -13.20 -32.33 13.21
N ASP A 1030 -12.69 -31.94 14.37
CA ASP A 1030 -11.25 -31.74 14.60
C ASP A 1030 -10.49 -33.07 14.74
N ALA A 1031 -9.17 -32.98 14.97
CA ALA A 1031 -8.29 -34.14 15.11
C ALA A 1031 -8.54 -34.95 16.41
N GLN A 1032 -9.22 -34.35 17.38
CA GLN A 1032 -9.63 -34.95 18.65
C GLN A 1032 -11.02 -35.60 18.54
N GLY A 1033 -11.73 -35.41 17.41
CA GLY A 1033 -13.04 -35.99 17.13
C GLY A 1033 -14.23 -35.12 17.56
N ASN A 1034 -13.99 -33.91 18.06
CA ASN A 1034 -15.04 -32.98 18.47
C ASN A 1034 -15.74 -32.39 17.22
N PRO A 1035 -17.07 -32.21 17.24
CA PRO A 1035 -17.79 -31.61 16.11
C PRO A 1035 -17.47 -30.11 15.95
N LEU A 1036 -17.18 -29.69 14.73
CA LEU A 1036 -16.92 -28.30 14.38
C LEU A 1036 -18.17 -27.65 13.76
N GLY A 1037 -18.79 -26.73 14.50
CA GLY A 1037 -19.95 -25.94 14.04
C GLY A 1037 -19.60 -24.97 12.91
N ASP A 1038 -20.63 -24.61 12.11
CA ASP A 1038 -20.55 -23.68 10.96
C ASP A 1038 -19.42 -23.95 9.92
N MET A 1039 -18.85 -25.16 9.88
CA MET A 1039 -17.84 -25.53 8.89
C MET A 1039 -18.45 -25.72 7.49
N PRO A 1040 -17.95 -25.02 6.45
CA PRO A 1040 -18.38 -25.27 5.08
C PRO A 1040 -17.94 -26.64 4.57
N PHE A 1041 -18.77 -27.22 3.71
CA PHE A 1041 -18.49 -28.47 3.00
C PHE A 1041 -19.10 -28.44 1.60
N THR A 1042 -18.46 -29.11 0.64
CA THR A 1042 -18.93 -29.20 -0.75
C THR A 1042 -19.35 -30.63 -1.07
N LEU A 1043 -20.66 -30.91 -1.08
CA LEU A 1043 -21.16 -32.21 -1.52
C LEU A 1043 -21.21 -32.24 -3.06
N LYS A 1044 -20.26 -32.95 -3.67
CA LYS A 1044 -20.26 -33.24 -5.11
C LYS A 1044 -21.01 -34.56 -5.37
N ARG A 1045 -21.77 -34.62 -6.47
CA ARG A 1045 -22.31 -35.87 -7.00
C ARG A 1045 -21.27 -36.51 -7.92
N GLY A 1046 -21.01 -37.81 -7.75
CA GLY A 1046 -20.29 -38.64 -8.71
C GLY A 1046 -21.19 -39.27 -9.77
N ASP A 1047 -20.59 -40.05 -10.66
CA ASP A 1047 -21.27 -40.73 -11.77
C ASP A 1047 -22.37 -41.71 -11.32
N GLY A 1048 -23.36 -41.91 -12.19
CA GLY A 1048 -24.44 -42.86 -11.96
C GLY A 1048 -24.10 -44.23 -12.56
N TYR A 1049 -23.99 -45.26 -11.74
CA TYR A 1049 -23.70 -46.62 -12.22
C TYR A 1049 -24.97 -47.48 -12.30
N THR A 1050 -25.07 -48.30 -13.35
CA THR A 1050 -26.08 -49.38 -13.42
C THR A 1050 -25.73 -50.50 -12.44
N ARG A 1051 -26.65 -51.45 -12.21
CA ARG A 1051 -26.33 -52.68 -11.43
C ARG A 1051 -25.28 -53.56 -12.13
N SER A 1052 -25.08 -53.38 -13.43
CA SER A 1052 -24.01 -53.97 -14.24
C SER A 1052 -22.69 -53.17 -14.20
N ASN A 1053 -22.61 -52.11 -13.38
CA ASN A 1053 -21.48 -51.20 -13.24
C ASN A 1053 -21.13 -50.38 -14.50
N GLU A 1054 -22.10 -50.18 -15.40
CA GLU A 1054 -21.95 -49.31 -16.57
C GLU A 1054 -22.20 -47.85 -16.15
N ASN A 1055 -21.37 -46.92 -16.66
CA ASN A 1055 -21.50 -45.50 -16.37
C ASN A 1055 -22.66 -44.88 -17.17
N THR A 1056 -23.47 -44.03 -16.52
CA THR A 1056 -24.58 -43.29 -17.13
C THR A 1056 -24.35 -41.77 -17.04
N LEU A 1057 -24.29 -41.13 -18.21
CA LEU A 1057 -24.03 -39.70 -18.36
C LEU A 1057 -25.05 -38.82 -17.60
N PRO A 1058 -24.65 -37.63 -17.10
CA PRO A 1058 -25.43 -36.88 -16.11
C PRO A 1058 -26.68 -36.20 -16.69
N VAL A 1059 -27.85 -36.84 -16.55
CA VAL A 1059 -29.16 -36.26 -16.91
C VAL A 1059 -30.14 -36.27 -15.72
N ALA A 1060 -29.97 -35.34 -14.77
CA ALA A 1060 -31.01 -34.94 -13.80
C ALA A 1060 -30.66 -33.62 -13.09
N VAL A 1061 -31.63 -32.73 -12.91
CA VAL A 1061 -31.48 -31.50 -12.10
C VAL A 1061 -31.76 -31.79 -10.64
N MET A 1062 -30.79 -31.52 -9.76
CA MET A 1062 -30.96 -31.59 -8.31
C MET A 1062 -31.65 -30.31 -7.82
N ARG A 1063 -32.83 -30.42 -7.17
CA ARG A 1063 -33.58 -29.26 -6.67
C ARG A 1063 -33.54 -29.21 -5.14
N TRP A 1064 -32.84 -28.20 -4.62
CA TRP A 1064 -32.65 -27.97 -3.20
C TRP A 1064 -33.95 -27.53 -2.51
N LEU A 1065 -34.21 -28.04 -1.30
CA LEU A 1065 -35.27 -27.62 -0.40
C LEU A 1065 -34.71 -27.62 1.03
N ARG A 1066 -34.41 -26.43 1.55
CA ARG A 1066 -33.90 -26.25 2.92
C ARG A 1066 -35.08 -26.00 3.86
N GLN A 1067 -35.23 -26.83 4.88
CA GLN A 1067 -35.89 -26.44 6.13
C GLN A 1067 -34.79 -26.26 7.20
N SER A 1068 -35.13 -25.68 8.35
CA SER A 1068 -34.15 -25.10 9.27
C SER A 1068 -33.18 -26.11 9.91
N LEU A 1069 -32.00 -25.59 10.26
CA LEU A 1069 -30.98 -26.13 11.19
C LEU A 1069 -30.67 -27.64 11.12
N SER A 1070 -29.43 -27.94 10.73
CA SER A 1070 -28.76 -29.26 10.79
C SER A 1070 -29.27 -30.40 9.88
N THR A 1071 -30.37 -30.23 9.13
CA THR A 1071 -30.89 -31.28 8.22
C THR A 1071 -31.01 -30.79 6.78
N VAL A 1072 -30.52 -31.59 5.80
CA VAL A 1072 -30.72 -31.33 4.36
C VAL A 1072 -31.54 -32.46 3.74
N ALA A 1073 -32.69 -32.10 3.14
CA ALA A 1073 -33.62 -33.03 2.52
C ALA A 1073 -33.53 -32.99 0.98
N TRP A 1074 -33.22 -34.14 0.37
CA TRP A 1074 -33.01 -34.25 -1.07
C TRP A 1074 -34.23 -34.84 -1.77
N ARG A 1075 -34.65 -34.27 -2.91
CA ARG A 1075 -35.82 -34.77 -3.65
C ARG A 1075 -35.49 -34.95 -5.13
N MET A 1076 -35.17 -36.18 -5.53
CA MET A 1076 -34.83 -36.52 -6.91
C MET A 1076 -36.09 -36.60 -7.79
N LYS A 1077 -36.25 -35.62 -8.69
CA LYS A 1077 -37.16 -35.70 -9.83
C LYS A 1077 -36.36 -35.98 -11.11
N HIS A 1078 -36.58 -37.14 -11.71
CA HIS A 1078 -36.34 -37.32 -13.13
C HIS A 1078 -37.49 -36.69 -13.93
N ARG A 1079 -37.16 -36.15 -15.12
CA ARG A 1079 -38.09 -36.21 -16.26
C ARG A 1079 -37.90 -37.58 -16.93
#